data_AF-A0A919PUM2-F1
#
_entry.id   AF-A0A919PUM2-F1
#
_cell.length_a   1.000
_cell.length_b   1.000
_cell.length_c   1.000
_cell.angle_alpha   90.00
_cell.angle_beta   90.00
_cell.angle_gamma   90.00
#
_symmetry.space_group_name_H-M   'P 1'
#
loop_
_entity.id
_entity.type
_entity.pdbx_description
1 polymer ?
#
loop_
_entity_poly.entity_id
_entity_poly.type
_entity_poly.pdbx_seq_one_letter_code
_entity_poly.pdbx_strand_id
1 'polypeptide(L)'
;MQPVPLLSRIRRGVARRIGTSSIVITLVTGLIVAGWTGPARAAARPLSQGRPVAASSVENAGTPASAAVDGNGGTRWSSAFSDPQWLRVDLGAPAALTQVVLTWQNSYAEGFAVQVSNDAVTWTDVYTTSTGTGGTQTLAVTGTGRYVRMYGTARHTAFGYSLWEFQVFGSYVRTGCGAADLARNRPATASSTESSSTPASAAVDGNPATRWSSAFSDPQWIQVDLGTSRDVCQVVLNWQTSYATSFTVQISASGTGGWTTVYSTTAGAGGIQTLPVTGTGRYVRVNGTVRRTGYGYSLWELQVFGSATPPVRGIWEAESLDGSGNNPGAATLGTSGTEYRRVGVARYADGHSQPVAGPNARLVSNRVFNDTSVNVFSERGVTQWGNVWGQFLDHTIGLRQDNGTAADIPFNAADPMESFTDDLGVIPFTRTAAAPGTGVTNPRQQVNTVSSYIDAWAVYGGTDARLDWLRDGSQDGNPDNNNATLLLPGGYLPRRDSRGNPGAAPAMQVDGRLLGNPNKAVVAGDVRANENIALTATQTLFAREHNRIVGLLPASLSQQDRFQIARAVVIAEQQYITYTEFLPAMGVALPAYQGYDSGVDPSVSNEFATVGYRAHSQIHGEIEVDTNAGRYTAATLAAIEAQGADVTVDGADAEIGVPLNVAFFNPDLVPMLQLGPLLRGIGAESEYRNDEMIDNQLRSVLFQVPVGGNPACLDGPGLPQCFDGVVDLGAIDLQRGRDHGMPTYNQMRAAYGLAAKTSFTAITGEATDAFPADPLLTPGHEIDDPDSLDVVALFDIDGNPTTVEADNATRVVRRTTLAARLKAIYGGVGNLDAFTGMLAERHLAGSEFGELQQAIWREQFTALRDGDRFFYANDPLQAAIRGEFGIDFHTTLSQLIARNTDIPLTDLGANAFRIPGAPGTVAATALQVGDGGAGTPLDKTNLATCGNAYVIDRRRC
;
A
#
# COMPACT_ATOMS: atom_id res chain seq x y z
N MET A 1 -2.59 -52.84 13.38
CA MET A 1 -3.86 -53.58 13.17
C MET A 1 -4.62 -52.91 12.04
N GLN A 2 -5.30 -53.69 11.20
CA GLN A 2 -6.23 -53.30 10.14
C GLN A 2 -7.51 -54.18 10.30
N PRO A 3 -8.64 -53.97 9.57
CA PRO A 3 -8.91 -52.98 8.52
C PRO A 3 -10.22 -52.15 8.71
N VAL A 4 -10.46 -51.23 7.77
CA VAL A 4 -11.76 -50.61 7.41
C VAL A 4 -12.48 -51.53 6.40
N PRO A 5 -13.82 -51.76 6.42
CA PRO A 5 -14.65 -51.26 5.30
C PRO A 5 -16.20 -51.10 5.44
N LEU A 6 -16.71 -50.14 4.65
CA LEU A 6 -17.90 -50.18 3.74
C LEU A 6 -19.38 -50.31 4.22
N LEU A 7 -20.18 -49.36 3.68
CA LEU A 7 -21.52 -49.48 3.04
C LEU A 7 -22.76 -50.00 3.79
N SER A 8 -23.85 -49.21 3.70
CA SER A 8 -24.85 -49.42 2.63
C SER A 8 -25.83 -48.24 2.47
N ARG A 9 -26.50 -48.16 1.30
CA ARG A 9 -27.60 -47.22 0.98
C ARG A 9 -28.93 -47.98 1.01
N ILE A 10 -30.06 -47.27 1.19
CA ILE A 10 -31.25 -47.33 0.30
C ILE A 10 -32.30 -46.28 0.70
N ARG A 11 -33.18 -45.90 -0.25
CA ARG A 11 -34.29 -44.93 -0.10
C ARG A 11 -35.65 -45.64 -0.29
N ARG A 12 -36.74 -44.93 0.06
CA ARG A 12 -38.18 -45.22 -0.19
C ARG A 12 -38.79 -46.25 0.79
N GLY A 13 -40.08 -46.15 1.18
CA GLY A 13 -41.01 -45.02 1.02
C GLY A 13 -42.50 -45.42 1.08
N VAL A 14 -43.33 -44.56 1.67
CA VAL A 14 -44.80 -44.39 1.49
C VAL A 14 -45.72 -45.62 1.67
N ALA A 15 -46.58 -45.62 2.72
CA ALA A 15 -48.06 -45.79 2.65
C ALA A 15 -48.71 -46.36 3.94
N ARG A 16 -49.89 -45.79 4.28
CA ARG A 16 -51.19 -46.38 4.72
C ARG A 16 -51.28 -47.76 5.43
N ARG A 17 -52.29 -48.08 6.26
CA ARG A 17 -53.26 -47.35 7.16
C ARG A 17 -54.23 -48.40 7.79
N ILE A 18 -54.98 -48.03 8.84
CA ILE A 18 -56.29 -48.61 9.30
C ILE A 18 -56.25 -49.92 10.13
N GLY A 19 -57.12 -50.03 11.15
CA GLY A 19 -57.41 -51.24 11.94
C GLY A 19 -57.92 -51.02 13.39
N THR A 20 -58.85 -50.10 13.70
CA THR A 20 -60.34 -50.25 13.76
C THR A 20 -60.96 -50.99 14.95
N SER A 21 -61.58 -50.23 15.89
CA SER A 21 -62.78 -50.48 16.74
C SER A 21 -62.80 -49.39 17.83
N SER A 22 -63.74 -48.43 17.99
CA SER A 22 -65.24 -48.44 17.95
C SER A 22 -65.82 -49.17 19.18
N ILE A 23 -66.77 -48.67 19.98
CA ILE A 23 -67.98 -47.81 19.82
C ILE A 23 -68.24 -47.05 21.18
N VAL A 24 -68.96 -45.93 21.41
CA VAL A 24 -69.34 -44.63 20.77
C VAL A 24 -70.16 -43.82 21.82
N ILE A 25 -70.04 -42.48 21.91
CA ILE A 25 -71.07 -41.51 22.40
C ILE A 25 -70.69 -40.10 21.89
N THR A 26 -71.65 -39.17 21.86
CA THR A 26 -71.68 -37.93 21.04
C THR A 26 -71.86 -36.65 21.88
N LEU A 27 -71.70 -35.40 21.39
CA LEU A 27 -71.55 -34.83 20.02
C LEU A 27 -70.77 -33.47 20.08
N VAL A 28 -70.34 -32.94 18.91
CA VAL A 28 -69.85 -31.56 18.62
C VAL A 28 -68.66 -31.00 19.43
N THR A 29 -67.47 -31.19 18.85
CA THR A 29 -66.29 -30.28 18.83
C THR A 29 -66.04 -29.30 19.99
N GLY A 30 -65.10 -29.66 20.87
CA GLY A 30 -64.25 -28.71 21.60
C GLY A 30 -62.80 -29.18 21.53
N LEU A 31 -61.88 -28.35 21.03
CA LEU A 31 -60.47 -28.72 20.87
C LEU A 31 -59.56 -27.67 21.54
N ILE A 32 -59.20 -27.94 22.79
CA ILE A 32 -58.17 -27.18 23.51
C ILE A 32 -56.82 -27.88 23.27
N VAL A 33 -55.92 -27.20 22.56
CA VAL A 33 -54.48 -27.47 22.59
C VAL A 33 -53.82 -26.27 23.25
N ALA A 34 -52.88 -26.53 24.16
CA ALA A 34 -52.46 -25.54 25.15
C ALA A 34 -51.55 -24.43 24.56
N GLY A 35 -51.95 -23.19 24.81
CA GLY A 35 -51.07 -22.25 25.51
C GLY A 35 -49.80 -21.77 24.80
N TRP A 36 -49.90 -21.28 23.56
CA TRP A 36 -48.93 -20.30 23.04
C TRP A 36 -49.60 -18.94 22.86
N THR A 37 -49.73 -18.19 23.97
CA THR A 37 -50.03 -16.76 23.93
C THR A 37 -48.80 -15.99 23.46
N GLY A 38 -48.55 -15.98 22.16
CA GLY A 38 -47.67 -15.00 21.57
C GLY A 38 -48.17 -13.58 21.91
N PRO A 39 -47.28 -12.58 22.06
CA PRO A 39 -47.69 -11.23 22.39
C PRO A 39 -48.67 -10.72 21.33
N ALA A 40 -49.75 -10.08 21.78
CA ALA A 40 -50.71 -9.47 20.88
C ALA A 40 -49.98 -8.44 20.01
N ARG A 41 -49.79 -8.74 18.72
CA ARG A 41 -49.25 -7.79 17.77
C ARG A 41 -50.18 -6.59 17.72
N ALA A 42 -49.67 -5.43 18.14
CA ALA A 42 -50.33 -4.15 17.88
C ALA A 42 -50.66 -4.06 16.38
N ALA A 43 -51.85 -3.57 16.05
CA ALA A 43 -52.27 -3.43 14.66
C ALA A 43 -51.24 -2.59 13.90
N ALA A 44 -50.83 -3.06 12.71
CA ALA A 44 -49.83 -2.35 11.91
C ALA A 44 -50.37 -0.96 11.56
N ARG A 45 -49.61 0.09 11.91
CA ARG A 45 -50.03 1.47 11.66
C ARG A 45 -50.01 1.75 10.15
N PRO A 46 -51.10 2.28 9.53
CA PRO A 46 -51.11 2.55 8.10
C PRO A 46 -50.13 3.66 7.73
N LEU A 47 -49.48 3.51 6.58
CA LEU A 47 -48.47 4.42 6.03
C LEU A 47 -49.03 5.83 5.77
N SER A 48 -50.35 5.94 5.56
CA SER A 48 -51.06 7.19 5.35
C SER A 48 -51.33 8.00 6.62
N GLN A 49 -51.25 7.43 7.82
CA GLN A 49 -51.72 8.13 9.02
C GLN A 49 -50.85 9.36 9.34
N GLY A 50 -51.50 10.53 9.46
CA GLY A 50 -50.84 11.82 9.69
C GLY A 50 -50.03 12.35 8.50
N ARG A 51 -50.17 11.75 7.31
CA ARG A 51 -49.44 12.19 6.12
C ARG A 51 -50.05 13.45 5.47
N PRO A 52 -49.27 14.23 4.70
CA PRO A 52 -49.80 15.29 3.87
C PRO A 52 -50.83 14.75 2.86
N VAL A 53 -51.93 15.47 2.72
CA VAL A 53 -53.03 15.11 1.82
C VAL A 53 -53.49 16.29 0.98
N ALA A 54 -54.06 15.98 -0.18
CA ALA A 54 -54.78 16.92 -1.03
C ALA A 54 -56.08 16.26 -1.51
N ALA A 55 -57.06 17.06 -1.90
CA ALA A 55 -58.28 16.57 -2.54
C ALA A 55 -58.64 17.48 -3.71
N SER A 56 -59.47 16.99 -4.63
CA SER A 56 -60.07 17.82 -5.69
C SER A 56 -61.00 18.89 -5.14
N SER A 57 -61.60 18.65 -3.97
CA SER A 57 -62.48 19.59 -3.26
C SER A 57 -62.64 19.19 -1.79
N VAL A 58 -63.21 20.10 -1.00
CA VAL A 58 -63.81 19.82 0.31
C VAL A 58 -65.22 20.41 0.33
N GLU A 59 -66.17 19.73 0.96
CA GLU A 59 -67.56 20.20 1.09
C GLU A 59 -67.64 21.50 1.90
N ASN A 60 -66.98 21.53 3.05
CA ASN A 60 -66.85 22.69 3.93
C ASN A 60 -65.64 22.53 4.87
N ALA A 61 -65.35 23.58 5.67
CA ALA A 61 -64.20 23.60 6.58
C ALA A 61 -64.26 22.55 7.72
N GLY A 62 -65.43 21.99 8.02
CA GLY A 62 -65.62 20.93 9.01
C GLY A 62 -65.33 19.51 8.49
N THR A 63 -65.08 19.34 7.19
CA THR A 63 -64.75 18.03 6.58
C THR A 63 -63.46 18.10 5.71
N PRO A 64 -62.31 18.51 6.29
CA PRO A 64 -61.08 18.71 5.53
C PRO A 64 -60.47 17.39 5.05
N ALA A 65 -59.61 17.43 4.03
CA ALA A 65 -58.92 16.24 3.52
C ALA A 65 -58.10 15.49 4.59
N SER A 66 -57.52 16.22 5.56
CA SER A 66 -56.73 15.65 6.67
C SER A 66 -57.55 14.77 7.61
N ALA A 67 -58.86 15.01 7.70
CA ALA A 67 -59.79 14.26 8.54
C ALA A 67 -60.11 12.85 8.02
N ALA A 68 -59.49 12.40 6.92
CA ALA A 68 -59.55 11.02 6.44
C ALA A 68 -58.22 10.26 6.64
N VAL A 69 -57.24 10.84 7.34
CA VAL A 69 -55.94 10.19 7.63
C VAL A 69 -55.43 10.49 9.04
N ASP A 70 -56.22 11.08 9.92
CA ASP A 70 -55.79 11.41 11.29
C ASP A 70 -55.78 10.17 12.21
N GLY A 71 -56.53 9.11 11.87
CA GLY A 71 -56.73 7.91 12.67
C GLY A 71 -57.91 8.01 13.65
N ASN A 72 -58.80 8.98 13.49
CA ASN A 72 -59.96 9.22 14.34
C ASN A 72 -61.26 8.97 13.57
N GLY A 73 -61.88 7.80 13.80
CA GLY A 73 -63.17 7.45 13.18
C GLY A 73 -64.38 8.33 13.53
N GLY A 74 -64.19 9.42 14.30
CA GLY A 74 -65.17 10.49 14.51
C GLY A 74 -65.02 11.70 13.58
N THR A 75 -63.93 11.80 12.81
CA THR A 75 -63.67 12.86 11.82
C THR A 75 -63.69 12.29 10.39
N ARG A 76 -64.00 13.12 9.38
CA ARG A 76 -64.10 12.67 7.97
C ARG A 76 -63.80 13.77 6.95
N TRP A 77 -63.29 13.37 5.78
CA TRP A 77 -63.34 14.18 4.56
C TRP A 77 -64.72 14.07 3.89
N SER A 78 -65.11 15.11 3.14
CA SER A 78 -66.26 15.09 2.24
C SER A 78 -65.98 15.96 1.00
N SER A 79 -66.40 15.53 -0.19
CA SER A 79 -66.17 16.26 -1.45
C SER A 79 -67.34 17.18 -1.85
N ALA A 80 -67.09 18.04 -2.84
CA ALA A 80 -68.16 18.66 -3.63
C ALA A 80 -69.01 17.62 -4.37
N PHE A 81 -70.25 17.98 -4.71
CA PHE A 81 -71.31 17.05 -5.13
C PHE A 81 -71.32 16.83 -6.67
N SER A 82 -70.17 16.48 -7.23
CA SER A 82 -70.00 16.17 -8.66
C SER A 82 -69.08 14.97 -8.87
N ASP A 83 -68.98 14.49 -10.11
CA ASP A 83 -68.09 13.40 -10.52
C ASP A 83 -67.16 13.87 -11.66
N PRO A 84 -65.89 13.45 -11.70
CA PRO A 84 -65.16 12.66 -10.69
C PRO A 84 -64.62 13.54 -9.55
N GLN A 85 -64.24 12.92 -8.42
CA GLN A 85 -63.54 13.57 -7.30
C GLN A 85 -62.44 12.65 -6.76
N TRP A 86 -61.44 13.20 -6.08
CA TRP A 86 -60.34 12.42 -5.50
C TRP A 86 -59.82 12.95 -4.18
N LEU A 87 -59.26 12.03 -3.39
CA LEU A 87 -58.50 12.26 -2.16
C LEU A 87 -57.14 11.57 -2.30
N ARG A 88 -56.04 12.32 -2.18
CA ARG A 88 -54.65 11.88 -2.37
C ARG A 88 -53.85 12.01 -1.09
N VAL A 89 -53.11 10.97 -0.73
CA VAL A 89 -52.07 10.97 0.31
C VAL A 89 -50.68 11.02 -0.34
N ASP A 90 -49.75 11.78 0.24
CA ASP A 90 -48.31 11.66 -0.01
C ASP A 90 -47.67 10.81 1.10
N LEU A 91 -47.21 9.60 0.77
CA LEU A 91 -46.56 8.71 1.73
C LEU A 91 -45.13 9.17 2.09
N GLY A 92 -44.60 10.21 1.45
CA GLY A 92 -43.26 10.78 1.63
C GLY A 92 -42.18 10.12 0.76
N ALA A 93 -42.31 8.83 0.50
CA ALA A 93 -41.44 8.04 -0.38
C ALA A 93 -42.25 6.94 -1.09
N PRO A 94 -41.76 6.35 -2.20
CA PRO A 94 -42.44 5.25 -2.88
C PRO A 94 -42.67 4.05 -1.95
N ALA A 95 -43.87 3.50 -1.94
CA ALA A 95 -44.21 2.28 -1.21
C ALA A 95 -44.84 1.24 -2.13
N ALA A 96 -44.50 -0.03 -1.89
CA ALA A 96 -45.20 -1.17 -2.44
C ALA A 96 -46.42 -1.42 -1.55
N LEU A 97 -47.59 -1.14 -2.09
CA LEU A 97 -48.86 -1.34 -1.40
C LEU A 97 -49.17 -2.84 -1.32
N THR A 98 -49.83 -3.24 -0.23
CA THR A 98 -50.39 -4.59 -0.02
C THR A 98 -51.89 -4.54 0.22
N GLN A 99 -52.38 -3.47 0.84
CA GLN A 99 -53.78 -3.30 1.20
C GLN A 99 -54.13 -1.81 1.29
N VAL A 100 -55.36 -1.46 0.90
CA VAL A 100 -56.00 -0.18 1.20
C VAL A 100 -57.30 -0.46 1.94
N VAL A 101 -57.59 0.28 3.00
CA VAL A 101 -58.89 0.25 3.67
C VAL A 101 -59.56 1.61 3.52
N LEU A 102 -60.77 1.60 2.97
CA LEU A 102 -61.64 2.77 2.83
C LEU A 102 -62.80 2.61 3.81
N THR A 103 -62.86 3.49 4.82
CA THR A 103 -63.99 3.54 5.76
C THR A 103 -64.92 4.67 5.35
N TRP A 104 -65.94 4.32 4.58
CA TRP A 104 -66.90 5.28 4.02
C TRP A 104 -67.95 5.73 5.03
N GLN A 105 -68.48 6.93 4.82
CA GLN A 105 -69.80 7.33 5.30
C GLN A 105 -70.87 6.82 4.32
N ASN A 106 -72.16 6.98 4.63
CA ASN A 106 -73.28 6.60 3.76
C ASN A 106 -73.18 7.17 2.32
N SER A 107 -72.54 8.33 2.14
CA SER A 107 -72.22 8.94 0.84
C SER A 107 -70.90 8.40 0.28
N TYR A 108 -70.95 7.17 -0.24
CA TYR A 108 -69.80 6.43 -0.77
C TYR A 108 -69.70 6.41 -2.29
N ALA A 109 -68.57 5.92 -2.81
CA ALA A 109 -68.37 5.64 -4.23
C ALA A 109 -68.94 4.28 -4.65
N GLU A 110 -69.87 4.28 -5.60
CA GLU A 110 -70.28 3.08 -6.33
C GLU A 110 -69.28 2.77 -7.46
N GLY A 111 -68.81 3.81 -8.16
CA GLY A 111 -67.67 3.74 -9.07
C GLY A 111 -66.44 4.42 -8.49
N PHE A 112 -65.30 3.72 -8.40
CA PHE A 112 -64.00 4.33 -8.08
C PHE A 112 -62.80 3.50 -8.52
N ALA A 113 -61.65 4.17 -8.60
CA ALA A 113 -60.32 3.57 -8.68
C ALA A 113 -59.50 3.88 -7.42
N VAL A 114 -58.59 2.98 -7.05
CA VAL A 114 -57.42 3.31 -6.23
C VAL A 114 -56.22 3.39 -7.17
N GLN A 115 -55.51 4.51 -7.12
CA GLN A 115 -54.43 4.82 -8.07
C GLN A 115 -53.13 5.16 -7.33
N VAL A 116 -52.01 4.73 -7.88
CA VAL A 116 -50.65 5.05 -7.40
C VAL A 116 -49.93 5.97 -8.39
N SER A 117 -48.95 6.72 -7.90
CA SER A 117 -48.13 7.63 -8.68
C SER A 117 -46.79 7.93 -7.97
N ASN A 118 -45.73 8.23 -8.73
CA ASN A 118 -44.45 8.69 -8.20
C ASN A 118 -44.25 10.22 -8.28
N ASP A 119 -44.99 10.90 -9.17
CA ASP A 119 -44.87 12.33 -9.50
C ASP A 119 -46.12 13.15 -9.11
N ALA A 120 -47.19 12.49 -8.70
CA ALA A 120 -48.55 12.99 -8.52
C ALA A 120 -49.26 13.50 -9.79
N VAL A 121 -48.67 13.30 -10.97
CA VAL A 121 -49.16 13.76 -12.29
C VAL A 121 -49.58 12.57 -13.14
N THR A 122 -48.71 11.56 -13.24
CA THR A 122 -48.93 10.30 -13.95
C THR A 122 -49.50 9.27 -12.98
N TRP A 123 -50.63 8.65 -13.30
CA TRP A 123 -51.37 7.77 -12.40
C TRP A 123 -51.58 6.37 -13.00
N THR A 124 -51.50 5.35 -12.17
CA THR A 124 -51.76 3.94 -12.55
C THR A 124 -52.76 3.32 -11.59
N ASP A 125 -53.78 2.68 -12.15
CA ASP A 125 -54.83 1.99 -11.39
C ASP A 125 -54.27 0.71 -10.75
N VAL A 126 -54.43 0.56 -9.43
CA VAL A 126 -54.11 -0.67 -8.68
C VAL A 126 -55.36 -1.39 -8.17
N TYR A 127 -56.53 -0.76 -8.32
CA TYR A 127 -57.85 -1.33 -8.11
C TYR A 127 -58.89 -0.48 -8.85
N THR A 128 -59.91 -1.09 -9.44
CA THR A 128 -61.08 -0.42 -10.02
C THR A 128 -62.36 -1.17 -9.66
N THR A 129 -63.46 -0.44 -9.49
CA THR A 129 -64.80 -1.02 -9.37
C THR A 129 -65.87 -0.07 -9.89
N SER A 130 -66.99 -0.65 -10.32
CA SER A 130 -68.27 0.00 -10.64
C SER A 130 -69.43 -0.49 -9.76
N THR A 131 -69.12 -1.24 -8.69
CA THR A 131 -70.10 -1.87 -7.77
C THR A 131 -69.64 -1.75 -6.31
N GLY A 132 -69.09 -0.60 -5.94
CA GLY A 132 -68.68 -0.26 -4.58
C GLY A 132 -69.84 -0.36 -3.58
N THR A 133 -69.57 -0.92 -2.40
CA THR A 133 -70.59 -1.31 -1.41
C THR A 133 -70.71 -0.36 -0.23
N GLY A 134 -69.87 0.67 -0.15
CA GLY A 134 -69.73 1.50 1.04
C GLY A 134 -69.23 0.73 2.27
N GLY A 135 -69.48 1.30 3.46
CA GLY A 135 -69.02 0.75 4.73
C GLY A 135 -67.49 0.75 4.84
N THR A 136 -66.93 -0.26 5.52
CA THR A 136 -65.48 -0.49 5.55
C THR A 136 -65.12 -1.48 4.43
N GLN A 137 -64.45 -0.99 3.39
CA GLN A 137 -63.95 -1.82 2.29
C GLN A 137 -62.45 -2.06 2.45
N THR A 138 -62.06 -3.31 2.67
CA THR A 138 -60.66 -3.76 2.66
C THR A 138 -60.31 -4.28 1.27
N LEU A 139 -59.39 -3.60 0.59
CA LEU A 139 -58.99 -3.84 -0.78
C LEU A 139 -57.56 -4.40 -0.77
N ALA A 140 -57.38 -5.64 -1.23
CA ALA A 140 -56.06 -6.14 -1.57
C ALA A 140 -55.58 -5.44 -2.84
N VAL A 141 -54.39 -4.84 -2.81
CA VAL A 141 -53.85 -4.05 -3.93
C VAL A 141 -52.37 -4.33 -4.09
N THR A 142 -51.88 -4.30 -5.34
CA THR A 142 -50.49 -4.54 -5.69
C THR A 142 -50.00 -3.45 -6.63
N GLY A 143 -49.05 -2.64 -6.19
CA GLY A 143 -48.43 -1.60 -7.01
C GLY A 143 -47.53 -0.68 -6.19
N THR A 144 -46.71 0.12 -6.88
CA THR A 144 -45.71 0.99 -6.27
C THR A 144 -46.01 2.45 -6.55
N GLY A 145 -46.02 3.29 -5.53
CA GLY A 145 -46.08 4.75 -5.69
C GLY A 145 -45.75 5.51 -4.41
N ARG A 146 -45.28 6.75 -4.54
CA ARG A 146 -45.15 7.70 -3.42
C ARG A 146 -46.51 8.30 -3.04
N TYR A 147 -47.33 8.59 -4.04
CA TYR A 147 -48.66 9.14 -3.86
C TYR A 147 -49.70 8.06 -4.13
N VAL A 148 -50.75 8.05 -3.32
CA VAL A 148 -51.87 7.12 -3.47
C VAL A 148 -53.15 7.94 -3.39
N ARG A 149 -54.10 7.73 -4.31
CA ARG A 149 -55.41 8.39 -4.28
C ARG A 149 -56.56 7.43 -4.47
N MET A 150 -57.66 7.71 -3.77
CA MET A 150 -58.99 7.27 -4.15
C MET A 150 -59.50 8.24 -5.22
N TYR A 151 -59.97 7.74 -6.34
CA TYR A 151 -60.50 8.50 -7.47
C TYR A 151 -61.93 8.00 -7.78
N GLY A 152 -62.92 8.70 -7.26
CA GLY A 152 -64.34 8.38 -7.41
C GLY A 152 -64.87 8.82 -8.78
N THR A 153 -65.58 7.91 -9.45
CA THR A 153 -66.15 8.10 -10.79
C THR A 153 -67.68 8.02 -10.83
N ALA A 154 -68.32 7.39 -9.84
CA ALA A 154 -69.77 7.50 -9.61
C ALA A 154 -70.12 7.45 -8.11
N ARG A 155 -70.92 8.40 -7.64
CA ARG A 155 -71.47 8.45 -6.27
C ARG A 155 -72.71 7.58 -6.14
N HIS A 156 -72.81 6.85 -5.03
CA HIS A 156 -74.01 6.12 -4.65
C HIS A 156 -75.19 7.03 -4.23
N THR A 157 -74.91 8.31 -3.93
CA THR A 157 -75.93 9.28 -3.47
C THR A 157 -75.79 10.62 -4.19
N ALA A 158 -76.79 11.50 -4.05
CA ALA A 158 -76.70 12.87 -4.57
C ALA A 158 -75.59 13.71 -3.89
N PHE A 159 -75.14 13.33 -2.70
CA PHE A 159 -74.07 14.01 -1.95
C PHE A 159 -72.68 13.54 -2.38
N GLY A 160 -71.66 14.35 -2.07
CA GLY A 160 -70.26 14.07 -2.39
C GLY A 160 -69.68 12.84 -1.68
N TYR A 161 -68.53 12.39 -2.14
CA TYR A 161 -67.80 11.26 -1.58
C TYR A 161 -67.29 11.61 -0.17
N SER A 162 -67.55 10.76 0.83
CA SER A 162 -67.13 11.01 2.21
C SER A 162 -66.50 9.78 2.88
N LEU A 163 -65.28 9.96 3.39
CA LEU A 163 -64.44 8.95 4.02
C LEU A 163 -64.09 9.38 5.44
N TRP A 164 -64.40 8.53 6.43
CA TRP A 164 -63.86 8.66 7.79
C TRP A 164 -62.37 8.33 7.82
N GLU A 165 -61.93 7.31 7.08
CA GLU A 165 -60.52 6.88 7.06
C GLU A 165 -60.12 6.32 5.69
N PHE A 166 -58.93 6.71 5.22
CA PHE A 166 -58.23 6.23 4.01
C PHE A 166 -56.86 5.67 4.42
N GLN A 167 -56.85 4.38 4.75
CA GLN A 167 -55.70 3.71 5.35
C GLN A 167 -54.93 2.94 4.27
N VAL A 168 -53.69 3.35 4.02
CA VAL A 168 -52.78 2.70 3.06
C VAL A 168 -51.80 1.81 3.81
N PHE A 169 -51.71 0.54 3.45
CA PHE A 169 -50.82 -0.44 4.06
C PHE A 169 -49.85 -1.02 3.02
N GLY A 170 -48.62 -1.28 3.44
CA GLY A 170 -47.55 -1.75 2.57
C GLY A 170 -46.18 -1.52 3.21
N SER A 171 -45.14 -1.50 2.38
CA SER A 171 -43.77 -1.21 2.80
C SER A 171 -43.09 -0.26 1.82
N TYR A 172 -42.32 0.72 2.32
CA TYR A 172 -41.52 1.60 1.46
C TYR A 172 -40.58 0.79 0.55
N VAL A 173 -40.57 1.12 -0.74
CA VAL A 173 -39.71 0.47 -1.74
C VAL A 173 -38.29 0.97 -1.55
N ARG A 174 -37.41 0.06 -1.15
CA ARG A 174 -35.99 0.33 -0.93
C ARG A 174 -35.20 0.26 -2.25
N THR A 175 -35.47 1.19 -3.16
CA THR A 175 -34.58 1.48 -4.29
C THR A 175 -33.41 2.33 -3.81
N GLY A 176 -32.20 1.78 -3.86
CA GLY A 176 -30.94 2.52 -3.65
C GLY A 176 -30.49 2.74 -2.21
N CYS A 177 -31.32 2.49 -1.19
CA CYS A 177 -30.93 2.66 0.21
C CYS A 177 -31.04 1.35 1.01
N GLY A 178 -29.97 1.02 1.75
CA GLY A 178 -29.78 -0.30 2.35
C GLY A 178 -30.84 -0.70 3.37
N ALA A 179 -31.08 -2.01 3.47
CA ALA A 179 -32.19 -2.57 4.24
C ALA A 179 -31.96 -2.61 5.76
N ALA A 180 -30.71 -2.52 6.21
CA ALA A 180 -30.30 -2.59 7.60
C ALA A 180 -30.12 -1.18 8.20
N ASP A 181 -30.41 -1.06 9.50
CA ASP A 181 -30.06 0.10 10.30
C ASP A 181 -28.59 -0.01 10.72
N LEU A 182 -27.75 0.85 10.15
CA LEU A 182 -26.30 0.86 10.31
C LEU A 182 -25.86 1.39 11.68
N ALA A 183 -26.72 2.18 12.34
CA ALA A 183 -26.49 2.71 13.68
C ALA A 183 -26.81 1.69 14.79
N ARG A 184 -27.58 0.64 14.51
CA ARG A 184 -28.07 -0.27 15.54
C ARG A 184 -26.93 -0.95 16.31
N ASN A 185 -26.97 -0.85 17.65
CA ASN A 185 -25.97 -1.34 18.60
C ASN A 185 -24.54 -0.80 18.37
N ARG A 186 -24.38 0.35 17.71
CA ARG A 186 -23.08 1.00 17.51
C ARG A 186 -22.63 1.83 18.71
N PRO A 187 -21.33 2.13 18.83
CA PRO A 187 -20.84 3.16 19.75
C PRO A 187 -21.50 4.51 19.45
N ALA A 188 -22.13 5.10 20.45
CA ALA A 188 -22.76 6.41 20.36
C ALA A 188 -22.29 7.31 21.51
N THR A 189 -22.03 8.58 21.20
CA THR A 189 -21.60 9.62 22.15
C THR A 189 -22.48 10.85 22.01
N ALA A 190 -22.54 11.68 23.04
CA ALA A 190 -23.34 12.90 23.05
C ALA A 190 -22.63 14.02 23.82
N SER A 191 -22.99 15.26 23.54
CA SER A 191 -22.49 16.44 24.27
C SER A 191 -22.86 16.45 25.74
N SER A 192 -23.95 15.78 26.12
CA SER A 192 -24.38 15.59 27.51
C SER A 192 -25.40 14.45 27.64
N THR A 193 -25.73 14.10 28.88
CA THR A 193 -26.89 13.24 29.22
C THR A 193 -27.68 13.90 30.35
N GLU A 194 -29.01 13.75 30.35
CA GLU A 194 -29.90 14.15 31.45
C GLU A 194 -29.63 13.34 32.72
N SER A 195 -29.40 12.03 32.56
CA SER A 195 -29.01 11.12 33.62
C SER A 195 -28.31 9.87 33.06
N SER A 196 -27.74 9.04 33.94
CA SER A 196 -27.24 7.70 33.59
C SER A 196 -28.33 6.74 33.09
N SER A 197 -29.62 7.07 33.26
CA SER A 197 -30.75 6.28 32.74
C SER A 197 -31.13 6.63 31.29
N THR A 198 -30.53 7.69 30.72
CA THR A 198 -30.79 8.16 29.34
C THR A 198 -29.50 8.36 28.53
N PRO A 199 -28.62 7.35 28.41
CA PRO A 199 -27.33 7.46 27.72
C PRO A 199 -27.48 7.58 26.20
N ALA A 200 -26.42 7.99 25.49
CA ALA A 200 -26.42 8.08 24.03
C ALA A 200 -26.69 6.71 23.34
N SER A 201 -26.22 5.61 23.92
CA SER A 201 -26.49 4.25 23.45
C SER A 201 -27.97 3.87 23.48
N ALA A 202 -28.77 4.46 24.37
CA ALA A 202 -30.19 4.23 24.50
C ALA A 202 -31.04 4.94 23.40
N ALA A 203 -30.40 5.55 22.40
CA ALA A 203 -31.04 6.00 21.16
C ALA A 203 -30.53 5.24 19.93
N VAL A 204 -29.78 4.15 20.10
CA VAL A 204 -29.29 3.29 18.99
C VAL A 204 -29.39 1.79 19.31
N ASP A 205 -29.97 1.40 20.44
CA ASP A 205 -30.20 -0.01 20.80
C ASP A 205 -31.36 -0.64 19.99
N GLY A 206 -32.19 0.19 19.35
CA GLY A 206 -33.35 -0.23 18.57
C GLY A 206 -34.49 -0.78 19.41
N ASN A 207 -34.62 -0.33 20.67
CA ASN A 207 -35.72 -0.58 21.59
C ASN A 207 -36.52 0.73 21.83
N PRO A 208 -37.75 0.89 21.29
CA PRO A 208 -38.50 2.15 21.33
C PRO A 208 -39.06 2.53 22.72
N ALA A 209 -38.60 1.87 23.78
CA ALA A 209 -38.89 2.20 25.18
C ALA A 209 -37.67 2.77 25.94
N THR A 210 -36.47 2.73 25.36
CA THR A 210 -35.26 3.42 25.85
C THR A 210 -35.01 4.70 25.04
N ARG A 211 -34.31 5.69 25.63
CA ARG A 211 -34.05 6.97 24.97
C ARG A 211 -32.75 7.63 25.45
N TRP A 212 -32.10 8.39 24.58
CA TRP A 212 -31.18 9.44 24.98
C TRP A 212 -31.96 10.69 25.42
N SER A 213 -31.41 11.46 26.36
CA SER A 213 -31.81 12.85 26.58
C SER A 213 -30.64 13.71 27.04
N SER A 214 -30.62 14.99 26.66
CA SER A 214 -29.53 15.94 26.94
C SER A 214 -29.75 16.79 28.20
N ALA A 215 -28.71 17.50 28.62
CA ALA A 215 -28.84 18.68 29.49
C ALA A 215 -29.74 19.76 28.85
N PHE A 216 -30.29 20.65 29.68
CA PHE A 216 -31.38 21.56 29.32
C PHE A 216 -30.88 22.90 28.72
N SER A 217 -29.89 22.85 27.85
CA SER A 217 -29.31 24.00 27.14
C SER A 217 -29.24 23.76 25.62
N ASP A 218 -28.89 24.78 24.86
CA ASP A 218 -28.71 24.74 23.40
C ASP A 218 -27.31 25.31 23.07
N PRO A 219 -26.58 24.78 22.07
CA PRO A 219 -26.88 23.56 21.30
C PRO A 219 -26.54 22.28 22.08
N GLN A 220 -27.05 21.14 21.61
CA GLN A 220 -26.63 19.80 22.06
C GLN A 220 -26.63 18.83 20.89
N TRP A 221 -25.77 17.81 20.93
CA TRP A 221 -25.65 16.80 19.87
C TRP A 221 -25.56 15.38 20.41
N ILE A 222 -25.95 14.44 19.54
CA ILE A 222 -25.67 13.00 19.64
C ILE A 222 -25.05 12.54 18.32
N GLN A 223 -24.04 11.67 18.38
CA GLN A 223 -23.44 11.06 17.20
C GLN A 223 -23.20 9.56 17.39
N VAL A 224 -23.16 8.83 16.28
CA VAL A 224 -22.97 7.38 16.22
C VAL A 224 -21.84 7.02 15.25
N ASP A 225 -21.00 6.06 15.65
CA ASP A 225 -19.92 5.49 14.84
C ASP A 225 -20.41 4.26 14.07
N LEU A 226 -20.52 4.34 12.74
CA LEU A 226 -20.91 3.23 11.88
C LEU A 226 -19.79 2.17 11.71
N GLY A 227 -18.64 2.36 12.36
CA GLY A 227 -17.46 1.49 12.38
C GLY A 227 -16.59 1.60 11.13
N THR A 228 -17.20 1.82 9.98
CA THR A 228 -16.54 2.14 8.70
C THR A 228 -17.27 3.29 8.02
N SER A 229 -16.67 3.88 6.99
CA SER A 229 -17.40 4.79 6.11
C SER A 229 -18.58 4.08 5.41
N ARG A 230 -19.67 4.80 5.16
CA ARG A 230 -20.92 4.33 4.53
C ARG A 230 -21.54 5.44 3.69
N ASP A 231 -22.22 5.11 2.60
CA ASP A 231 -23.08 6.06 1.88
C ASP A 231 -24.39 6.20 2.64
N VAL A 232 -24.58 7.32 3.34
CA VAL A 232 -25.81 7.59 4.08
C VAL A 232 -26.82 8.24 3.15
N CYS A 233 -27.89 7.51 2.87
CA CYS A 233 -28.98 7.92 1.98
C CYS A 233 -30.28 8.28 2.74
N GLN A 234 -30.41 7.87 4.00
CA GLN A 234 -31.55 8.22 4.85
C GLN A 234 -31.17 8.16 6.33
N VAL A 235 -31.66 9.12 7.12
CA VAL A 235 -31.63 9.08 8.59
C VAL A 235 -33.06 9.10 9.10
N VAL A 236 -33.39 8.31 10.13
CA VAL A 236 -34.70 8.35 10.78
C VAL A 236 -34.53 8.71 12.25
N LEU A 237 -35.18 9.79 12.66
CA LEU A 237 -35.17 10.28 14.03
C LEU A 237 -36.53 9.99 14.67
N ASN A 238 -36.56 9.24 15.77
CA ASN A 238 -37.77 9.03 16.57
C ASN A 238 -37.70 9.87 17.84
N TRP A 239 -38.20 11.11 17.77
CA TRP A 239 -38.14 12.03 18.90
C TRP A 239 -39.20 11.77 19.96
N GLN A 240 -38.86 12.10 21.20
CA GLN A 240 -39.83 12.31 22.28
C GLN A 240 -40.51 13.69 22.13
N THR A 241 -41.46 14.03 23.01
CA THR A 241 -42.15 15.33 23.06
C THR A 241 -41.19 16.53 23.16
N SER A 242 -40.03 16.36 23.81
CA SER A 242 -38.95 17.34 23.90
C SER A 242 -37.96 17.19 22.74
N TYR A 243 -38.41 17.56 21.54
CA TYR A 243 -37.66 17.45 20.29
C TYR A 243 -36.96 18.75 19.87
N ALA A 244 -36.09 18.66 18.86
CA ALA A 244 -35.47 19.83 18.24
C ALA A 244 -36.40 20.50 17.23
N THR A 245 -36.75 21.77 17.43
CA THR A 245 -37.40 22.60 16.41
C THR A 245 -36.40 23.08 15.37
N SER A 246 -35.13 23.28 15.76
CA SER A 246 -34.03 23.54 14.83
C SER A 246 -32.89 22.56 15.07
N PHE A 247 -32.41 21.91 14.01
CA PHE A 247 -31.28 20.98 14.04
C PHE A 247 -30.63 20.79 12.67
N THR A 248 -29.40 20.29 12.67
CA THR A 248 -28.71 19.75 11.49
C THR A 248 -28.43 18.25 11.65
N VAL A 249 -28.32 17.55 10.52
CA VAL A 249 -27.70 16.21 10.44
C VAL A 249 -26.41 16.34 9.64
N GLN A 250 -25.34 15.77 10.17
CA GLN A 250 -23.97 15.96 9.69
C GLN A 250 -23.23 14.63 9.61
N ILE A 251 -22.25 14.52 8.72
CA ILE A 251 -21.40 13.34 8.55
C ILE A 251 -19.92 13.73 8.66
N SER A 252 -19.09 12.82 9.16
CA SER A 252 -17.62 12.96 9.24
C SER A 252 -16.93 11.60 9.04
N ALA A 253 -15.67 11.62 8.58
CA ALA A 253 -14.81 10.43 8.54
C ALA A 253 -14.15 10.14 9.91
N SER A 254 -13.74 11.18 10.65
CA SER A 254 -12.99 11.06 11.90
C SER A 254 -13.83 11.16 13.17
N GLY A 255 -15.03 11.77 13.10
CA GLY A 255 -15.93 11.97 14.25
C GLY A 255 -15.48 13.05 15.24
N THR A 256 -14.28 13.61 15.06
CA THR A 256 -13.71 14.71 15.85
C THR A 256 -13.75 16.05 15.10
N GLY A 257 -13.61 16.03 13.77
CA GLY A 257 -13.60 17.21 12.90
C GLY A 257 -14.26 16.95 11.54
N GLY A 258 -14.05 17.85 10.57
CA GLY A 258 -14.44 17.62 9.17
C GLY A 258 -15.93 17.35 8.94
N TRP A 259 -16.82 18.11 9.58
CA TRP A 259 -18.27 17.83 9.60
C TRP A 259 -19.02 18.46 8.42
N THR A 260 -19.39 17.65 7.42
CA THR A 260 -20.26 18.05 6.31
C THR A 260 -21.72 18.02 6.75
N THR A 261 -22.48 19.08 6.49
CA THR A 261 -23.93 19.13 6.81
C THR A 261 -24.76 18.63 5.64
N VAL A 262 -25.55 17.58 5.87
CA VAL A 262 -26.37 16.90 4.84
C VAL A 262 -27.88 17.04 5.03
N TYR A 263 -28.31 17.58 6.18
CA TYR A 263 -29.67 18.06 6.41
C TYR A 263 -29.66 19.25 7.36
N SER A 264 -30.61 20.17 7.20
CA SER A 264 -30.84 21.29 8.10
C SER A 264 -32.33 21.63 8.14
N THR A 265 -32.85 21.99 9.31
CA THR A 265 -34.20 22.54 9.46
C THR A 265 -34.29 23.51 10.63
N THR A 266 -35.18 24.49 10.52
CA THR A 266 -35.60 25.41 11.59
C THR A 266 -37.08 25.19 12.00
N ALA A 267 -37.73 24.19 11.40
CA ALA A 267 -39.15 23.85 11.61
C ALA A 267 -39.36 22.34 11.81
N GLY A 268 -38.51 21.72 12.63
CA GLY A 268 -38.64 20.32 13.03
C GLY A 268 -40.02 20.00 13.64
N ALA A 269 -40.61 18.87 13.23
CA ALA A 269 -41.97 18.49 13.60
C ALA A 269 -42.05 17.59 14.86
N GLY A 270 -40.94 16.99 15.27
CA GLY A 270 -40.92 15.94 16.29
C GLY A 270 -41.47 14.61 15.80
N GLY A 271 -41.69 13.68 16.74
CA GLY A 271 -42.12 12.31 16.43
C GLY A 271 -41.13 11.58 15.51
N ILE A 272 -41.63 10.70 14.64
CA ILE A 272 -40.81 9.99 13.65
C ILE A 272 -40.60 10.89 12.42
N GLN A 273 -39.38 11.36 12.21
CA GLN A 273 -38.94 12.09 11.03
C GLN A 273 -38.04 11.21 10.17
N THR A 274 -38.50 10.83 8.98
CA THR A 274 -37.69 10.20 7.93
C THR A 274 -37.05 11.27 7.07
N LEU A 275 -35.72 11.36 7.09
CA LEU A 275 -34.93 12.41 6.44
C LEU A 275 -34.14 11.79 5.28
N PRO A 276 -34.47 12.08 4.01
CA PRO A 276 -33.57 11.78 2.90
C PRO A 276 -32.33 12.68 3.04
N VAL A 277 -31.15 12.08 2.90
CA VAL A 277 -29.85 12.76 2.95
C VAL A 277 -28.93 12.16 1.89
N THR A 278 -27.84 12.84 1.55
CA THR A 278 -26.82 12.28 0.65
C THR A 278 -25.44 12.66 1.16
N GLY A 279 -24.61 11.65 1.42
CA GLY A 279 -23.18 11.85 1.68
C GLY A 279 -22.53 10.60 2.28
N THR A 280 -21.22 10.50 2.13
CA THR A 280 -20.42 9.35 2.60
C THR A 280 -19.67 9.72 3.88
N GLY A 281 -19.65 8.83 4.87
CA GLY A 281 -18.83 9.01 6.08
C GLY A 281 -19.04 7.92 7.13
N ARG A 282 -18.19 7.93 8.17
CA ARG A 282 -18.18 6.92 9.25
C ARG A 282 -19.03 7.33 10.45
N TYR A 283 -19.11 8.62 10.76
CA TYR A 283 -19.83 9.15 11.91
C TYR A 283 -21.03 9.98 11.45
N VAL A 284 -22.21 9.73 12.01
CA VAL A 284 -23.41 10.56 11.78
C VAL A 284 -23.76 11.29 13.07
N ARG A 285 -23.93 12.62 12.99
CA ARG A 285 -24.29 13.49 14.12
C ARG A 285 -25.61 14.21 13.88
N VAL A 286 -26.48 14.22 14.88
CA VAL A 286 -27.63 15.14 14.98
C VAL A 286 -27.26 16.25 15.94
N ASN A 287 -27.25 17.49 15.48
CA ASN A 287 -26.90 18.67 16.28
C ASN A 287 -28.12 19.59 16.38
N GLY A 288 -28.77 19.57 17.55
CA GLY A 288 -29.89 20.44 17.88
C GLY A 288 -29.40 21.85 18.24
N THR A 289 -30.10 22.86 17.71
CA THR A 289 -29.81 24.28 17.95
C THR A 289 -30.97 25.07 18.58
N VAL A 290 -32.21 24.57 18.50
CA VAL A 290 -33.36 25.10 19.26
C VAL A 290 -34.28 23.96 19.69
N ARG A 291 -34.69 23.94 20.97
CA ARG A 291 -35.63 22.96 21.56
C ARG A 291 -37.10 23.39 21.45
N ARG A 292 -38.00 22.40 21.40
CA ARG A 292 -39.46 22.60 21.47
C ARG A 292 -39.96 22.97 22.87
N THR A 293 -39.22 22.62 23.92
CA THR A 293 -39.64 22.68 25.33
C THR A 293 -38.51 23.20 26.22
N GLY A 294 -38.80 23.56 27.47
CA GLY A 294 -37.78 23.93 28.47
C GLY A 294 -36.83 22.80 28.87
N TYR A 295 -37.25 21.52 28.75
CA TYR A 295 -36.40 20.34 28.95
C TYR A 295 -35.38 20.17 27.83
N GLY A 296 -34.38 19.30 28.03
CA GLY A 296 -33.37 18.94 27.03
C GLY A 296 -33.96 18.22 25.81
N TYR A 297 -33.15 18.01 24.77
CA TYR A 297 -33.55 17.18 23.63
C TYR A 297 -33.71 15.72 24.07
N SER A 298 -34.58 14.95 23.42
CA SER A 298 -34.69 13.51 23.66
C SER A 298 -35.12 12.70 22.42
N LEU A 299 -34.39 11.63 22.15
CA LEU A 299 -34.57 10.70 21.03
C LEU A 299 -34.74 9.28 21.56
N TRP A 300 -35.82 8.61 21.17
CA TRP A 300 -35.98 7.15 21.35
C TRP A 300 -35.08 6.39 20.37
N GLU A 301 -34.93 6.88 19.12
CA GLU A 301 -34.07 6.25 18.10
C GLU A 301 -33.40 7.28 17.19
N LEU A 302 -32.14 7.02 16.84
CA LEU A 302 -31.35 7.59 15.75
C LEU A 302 -30.95 6.43 14.84
N GLN A 303 -31.73 6.21 13.78
CA GLN A 303 -31.50 5.14 12.81
C GLN A 303 -30.78 5.70 11.58
N VAL A 304 -29.81 4.96 11.05
CA VAL A 304 -29.01 5.39 9.89
C VAL A 304 -29.11 4.32 8.81
N PHE A 305 -29.60 4.70 7.64
CA PHE A 305 -29.76 3.81 6.50
C PHE A 305 -28.83 4.25 5.37
N GLY A 306 -28.11 3.26 4.85
CA GLY A 306 -27.07 3.45 3.85
C GLY A 306 -26.86 2.15 3.08
N SER A 307 -26.44 2.26 1.83
CA SER A 307 -25.79 1.14 1.16
C SER A 307 -24.42 0.88 1.80
N ALA A 308 -23.87 -0.33 1.62
CA ALA A 308 -22.43 -0.39 1.48
C ALA A 308 -22.10 0.32 0.17
N THR A 309 -21.21 1.31 0.18
CA THR A 309 -20.61 1.82 -1.04
C THR A 309 -20.01 0.62 -1.79
N PRO A 310 -20.42 0.33 -3.04
CA PRO A 310 -19.66 -0.59 -3.88
C PRO A 310 -18.47 0.20 -4.43
N PRO A 311 -17.32 0.05 -3.77
CA PRO A 311 -16.21 -0.59 -4.45
C PRO A 311 -16.11 -2.05 -4.00
N VAL A 312 -15.04 -2.68 -4.47
CA VAL A 312 -14.09 -3.58 -3.79
C VAL A 312 -14.05 -3.54 -2.21
N ARG A 313 -14.65 -2.55 -1.51
CA ARG A 313 -14.59 -2.30 -0.04
C ARG A 313 -15.41 -3.26 0.84
N GLY A 314 -15.26 -4.57 0.61
CA GLY A 314 -15.52 -5.60 1.64
C GLY A 314 -14.27 -6.00 2.43
N ILE A 315 -13.09 -5.68 1.91
CA ILE A 315 -11.77 -6.25 2.28
C ILE A 315 -10.70 -5.16 2.45
N TRP A 316 -11.10 -3.91 2.59
CA TRP A 316 -10.16 -2.79 2.61
C TRP A 316 -9.78 -2.36 4.03
N GLU A 317 -8.54 -2.65 4.35
CA GLU A 317 -7.70 -1.79 5.15
C GLU A 317 -6.66 -1.20 4.18
N ALA A 318 -6.47 0.11 4.18
CA ALA A 318 -5.34 0.69 3.46
C ALA A 318 -4.12 0.56 4.37
N GLU A 319 -3.01 0.07 3.84
CA GLU A 319 -1.75 0.08 4.57
C GLU A 319 -1.42 1.52 5.00
N SER A 320 -0.92 1.68 6.23
CA SER A 320 -0.40 2.95 6.74
C SER A 320 0.73 3.52 5.86
N LEU A 321 1.10 4.79 6.05
CA LEU A 321 2.33 5.33 5.45
C LEU A 321 3.58 4.97 6.27
N ASP A 322 3.45 4.81 7.59
CA ASP A 322 4.55 4.57 8.52
C ASP A 322 4.82 3.09 8.82
N GLY A 323 4.08 2.16 8.21
CA GLY A 323 4.11 0.72 8.52
C GLY A 323 3.34 0.32 9.81
N SER A 324 2.68 1.25 10.50
CA SER A 324 1.93 0.94 11.72
C SER A 324 0.68 0.08 11.46
N GLY A 325 0.39 -0.83 12.40
CA GLY A 325 -0.78 -1.71 12.32
C GLY A 325 -0.72 -2.85 11.30
N ASN A 326 0.35 -2.98 10.49
CA ASN A 326 0.52 -4.11 9.57
C ASN A 326 0.41 -5.46 10.33
N ASN A 327 1.07 -5.63 11.49
CA ASN A 327 0.78 -6.75 12.40
C ASN A 327 -0.33 -6.38 13.43
N PRO A 328 -1.53 -7.00 13.41
CA PRO A 328 -2.62 -6.65 14.33
C PRO A 328 -2.39 -7.07 15.80
N GLY A 329 -1.48 -8.02 16.06
CA GLY A 329 -1.10 -8.45 17.40
C GLY A 329 -0.01 -7.60 18.03
N ALA A 330 0.81 -6.95 17.20
CA ALA A 330 1.95 -6.12 17.61
C ALA A 330 2.10 -4.93 16.63
N ALA A 331 1.20 -3.94 16.77
CA ALA A 331 0.98 -2.86 15.80
C ALA A 331 2.17 -1.88 15.58
N THR A 332 3.32 -2.10 16.22
CA THR A 332 4.56 -1.32 16.05
C THR A 332 5.69 -2.10 15.37
N LEU A 333 5.47 -3.37 14.99
CA LEU A 333 6.48 -4.11 14.21
C LEU A 333 6.61 -3.50 12.80
N GLY A 334 7.83 -3.43 12.30
CA GLY A 334 8.16 -2.82 11.01
C GLY A 334 7.81 -1.32 10.87
N THR A 335 7.35 -0.65 11.93
CA THR A 335 6.94 0.76 11.89
C THR A 335 8.14 1.70 11.85
N SER A 336 8.04 2.79 11.08
CA SER A 336 9.09 3.81 11.00
C SER A 336 9.35 4.50 12.35
N GLY A 337 10.61 4.85 12.60
CA GLY A 337 11.05 5.43 13.88
C GLY A 337 11.31 4.41 14.99
N THR A 338 11.27 3.11 14.70
CA THR A 338 11.61 2.03 15.65
C THR A 338 13.08 1.62 15.58
N GLU A 339 13.57 0.89 16.60
CA GLU A 339 14.92 0.33 16.57
C GLU A 339 15.05 -0.75 15.49
N TYR A 340 16.19 -0.82 14.81
CA TYR A 340 16.52 -1.99 13.98
C TYR A 340 16.54 -3.26 14.84
N ARG A 341 15.92 -4.33 14.35
CA ARG A 341 16.03 -5.67 14.92
C ARG A 341 17.51 -6.08 14.98
N ARG A 342 17.91 -6.94 15.92
CA ARG A 342 19.23 -7.58 15.90
C ARG A 342 19.12 -9.09 15.81
N VAL A 343 19.99 -9.68 14.99
CA VAL A 343 20.21 -11.13 14.91
C VAL A 343 21.44 -11.54 15.73
N GLY A 344 22.46 -10.69 15.77
CA GLY A 344 23.69 -10.90 16.55
C GLY A 344 23.71 -10.13 17.88
N VAL A 345 24.63 -10.51 18.77
CA VAL A 345 24.92 -9.74 19.99
C VAL A 345 25.76 -8.51 19.64
N ALA A 346 25.32 -7.33 20.06
CA ALA A 346 26.01 -6.07 19.82
C ALA A 346 27.43 -6.08 20.44
N ARG A 347 28.44 -5.77 19.62
CA ARG A 347 29.87 -5.82 19.93
C ARG A 347 30.43 -4.39 20.06
N TYR A 348 30.41 -3.86 21.28
CA TYR A 348 31.08 -2.60 21.64
C TYR A 348 32.24 -2.86 22.63
N ALA A 349 33.28 -2.02 22.60
CA ALA A 349 34.50 -2.21 23.40
C ALA A 349 34.26 -2.06 24.91
N ASP A 350 33.30 -1.21 25.28
CA ASP A 350 32.79 -0.97 26.63
C ASP A 350 31.54 -1.81 26.94
N GLY A 351 31.04 -2.62 26.00
CA GLY A 351 29.75 -3.31 26.07
C GLY A 351 28.53 -2.39 25.95
N HIS A 352 28.72 -1.10 25.63
CA HIS A 352 27.67 -0.08 25.62
C HIS A 352 27.63 0.73 24.32
N SER A 353 28.66 1.52 23.99
CA SER A 353 28.58 2.51 22.91
C SER A 353 29.92 2.81 22.23
N GLN A 354 31.06 2.48 22.83
CA GLN A 354 32.38 2.68 22.25
C GLN A 354 32.63 1.67 21.10
N PRO A 355 32.85 2.11 19.84
CA PRO A 355 33.19 1.23 18.74
C PRO A 355 34.42 0.39 19.05
N VAL A 356 34.46 -0.84 18.55
CA VAL A 356 35.64 -1.69 18.69
C VAL A 356 36.84 -1.14 17.91
N ALA A 357 38.03 -1.29 18.50
CA ALA A 357 39.28 -1.07 17.81
C ALA A 357 39.55 -2.19 16.79
N GLY A 358 40.29 -1.85 15.74
CA GLY A 358 40.69 -2.74 14.65
C GLY A 358 41.68 -2.02 13.72
N PRO A 359 42.06 -2.61 12.57
CA PRO A 359 42.85 -1.91 11.56
C PRO A 359 42.13 -0.65 11.06
N ASN A 360 42.89 0.37 10.67
CA ASN A 360 42.33 1.60 10.09
C ASN A 360 41.49 1.27 8.83
N ALA A 361 40.31 1.86 8.69
CA ALA A 361 39.37 1.49 7.64
C ALA A 361 39.87 1.82 6.22
N ARG A 362 40.56 2.94 6.01
CA ARG A 362 41.22 3.28 4.73
C ARG A 362 42.41 2.36 4.45
N LEU A 363 43.18 1.98 5.47
CA LEU A 363 44.25 0.97 5.32
C LEU A 363 43.71 -0.38 4.84
N VAL A 364 42.53 -0.81 5.34
CA VAL A 364 41.84 -2.00 4.80
C VAL A 364 41.38 -1.75 3.37
N SER A 365 40.75 -0.61 3.08
CA SER A 365 40.29 -0.25 1.73
C SER A 365 41.41 -0.27 0.69
N ASN A 366 42.54 0.41 0.94
CA ASN A 366 43.68 0.49 0.03
C ASN A 366 44.31 -0.87 -0.30
N ARG A 367 44.22 -1.86 0.60
CA ARG A 367 44.83 -3.19 0.45
C ARG A 367 43.84 -4.30 0.09
N VAL A 368 42.57 -4.13 0.41
CA VAL A 368 41.52 -5.12 0.15
C VAL A 368 40.60 -4.62 -0.95
N PHE A 369 39.92 -3.48 -0.74
CA PHE A 369 38.84 -3.01 -1.60
C PHE A 369 39.29 -2.29 -2.89
N ASN A 370 40.58 -1.96 -3.01
CA ASN A 370 41.15 -1.30 -4.18
C ASN A 370 41.04 -2.18 -5.44
N ASP A 371 40.17 -1.77 -6.34
CA ASP A 371 39.86 -2.26 -7.69
C ASP A 371 41.04 -2.19 -8.69
N THR A 372 42.01 -1.31 -8.47
CA THR A 372 43.12 -1.01 -9.40
C THR A 372 42.70 -0.53 -10.80
N SER A 373 41.51 0.06 -10.95
CA SER A 373 40.88 0.45 -12.23
C SER A 373 40.78 -0.71 -13.22
N VAL A 374 40.29 -1.86 -12.74
CA VAL A 374 40.00 -3.05 -13.56
C VAL A 374 38.58 -3.53 -13.30
N ASN A 375 37.74 -3.39 -14.33
CA ASN A 375 36.35 -3.83 -14.31
C ASN A 375 36.24 -5.36 -14.13
N VAL A 376 35.36 -5.80 -13.23
CA VAL A 376 35.03 -7.22 -13.03
C VAL A 376 33.51 -7.35 -12.91
N PHE A 377 32.90 -7.96 -13.91
CA PHE A 377 31.46 -8.09 -14.08
C PHE A 377 30.86 -9.30 -13.35
N SER A 378 29.55 -9.27 -13.10
CA SER A 378 28.81 -10.35 -12.45
C SER A 378 28.98 -11.70 -13.16
N GLU A 379 29.30 -12.76 -12.41
CA GLU A 379 29.54 -14.10 -12.99
C GLU A 379 28.24 -14.78 -13.50
N ARG A 380 27.09 -14.12 -13.31
CA ARG A 380 25.76 -14.59 -13.72
C ARG A 380 25.11 -13.69 -14.78
N GLY A 381 25.79 -12.63 -15.23
CA GLY A 381 25.21 -11.65 -16.14
C GLY A 381 23.92 -11.03 -15.59
N VAL A 382 23.92 -10.64 -14.31
CA VAL A 382 22.94 -9.69 -13.78
C VAL A 382 23.25 -8.33 -14.41
N THR A 383 22.23 -7.57 -14.82
CA THR A 383 22.42 -6.22 -15.37
C THR A 383 22.59 -5.17 -14.27
N GLN A 384 22.93 -3.92 -14.62
CA GLN A 384 22.94 -2.82 -13.64
C GLN A 384 21.60 -2.65 -12.88
N TRP A 385 20.49 -3.19 -13.40
CA TRP A 385 19.22 -3.31 -12.64
C TRP A 385 19.32 -4.09 -11.33
N GLY A 386 20.32 -4.95 -11.12
CA GLY A 386 20.59 -5.61 -9.84
C GLY A 386 20.86 -4.57 -8.74
N ASN A 387 21.97 -3.86 -8.83
CA ASN A 387 22.36 -2.83 -7.87
C ASN A 387 21.35 -1.67 -7.80
N VAL A 388 20.80 -1.21 -8.93
CA VAL A 388 19.82 -0.09 -8.96
C VAL A 388 18.51 -0.47 -8.25
N TRP A 389 17.99 -1.68 -8.47
CA TRP A 389 16.81 -2.16 -7.75
C TRP A 389 17.11 -2.48 -6.29
N GLY A 390 18.31 -3.03 -6.01
CA GLY A 390 18.82 -3.24 -4.66
C GLY A 390 18.78 -1.96 -3.84
N GLN A 391 19.35 -0.88 -4.37
CA GLN A 391 19.32 0.45 -3.78
C GLN A 391 17.91 1.03 -3.67
N PHE A 392 17.08 0.92 -4.71
CA PHE A 392 15.68 1.37 -4.65
C PHE A 392 14.87 0.68 -3.54
N LEU A 393 15.15 -0.61 -3.28
CA LEU A 393 14.58 -1.35 -2.16
C LEU A 393 15.17 -0.95 -0.81
N ASP A 394 16.49 -0.70 -0.66
CA ASP A 394 17.04 -0.12 0.58
C ASP A 394 16.33 1.20 0.87
N HIS A 395 16.17 2.02 -0.17
CA HIS A 395 15.52 3.32 -0.08
C HIS A 395 14.00 3.24 0.13
N THR A 396 13.46 2.02 0.23
CA THR A 396 12.10 1.72 0.66
C THR A 396 12.07 1.17 2.11
N ILE A 397 12.96 0.24 2.48
CA ILE A 397 12.90 -0.52 3.74
C ILE A 397 13.88 -0.07 4.84
N GLY A 398 14.90 0.74 4.50
CA GLY A 398 15.99 1.10 5.40
C GLY A 398 16.44 2.56 5.31
N LEU A 399 16.51 3.26 6.44
CA LEU A 399 17.24 4.52 6.60
C LEU A 399 17.63 4.72 8.07
N ARG A 400 18.93 4.74 8.35
CA ARG A 400 19.45 5.01 9.70
C ARG A 400 19.06 6.44 10.15
N GLN A 401 18.90 6.65 11.46
CA GLN A 401 18.79 8.00 12.01
C GLN A 401 20.15 8.73 12.03
N ASP A 402 20.25 9.82 11.27
CA ASP A 402 21.39 10.74 11.27
C ASP A 402 21.39 11.73 12.47
N ASN A 403 22.28 12.72 12.46
CA ASN A 403 22.55 13.67 13.56
C ASN A 403 23.19 13.05 14.81
N GLY A 404 24.05 12.03 14.64
CA GLY A 404 24.98 11.61 15.68
C GLY A 404 26.25 12.47 15.74
N THR A 405 27.37 11.88 16.17
CA THR A 405 28.63 12.59 16.47
C THR A 405 29.71 12.31 15.42
N ALA A 406 30.51 13.30 15.05
CA ALA A 406 31.74 13.09 14.27
C ALA A 406 32.66 12.05 14.94
N ALA A 407 33.27 11.19 14.13
CA ALA A 407 34.19 10.12 14.49
C ALA A 407 35.00 9.71 13.24
N ASP A 408 35.65 10.70 12.63
CA ASP A 408 36.26 10.64 11.30
C ASP A 408 37.31 9.53 11.17
N ILE A 409 37.45 8.97 9.97
CA ILE A 409 38.38 7.89 9.68
C ILE A 409 39.76 8.54 9.39
N PRO A 410 40.83 8.24 10.15
CA PRO A 410 42.12 8.88 9.94
C PRO A 410 42.69 8.51 8.55
N PHE A 411 43.10 9.52 7.78
CA PHE A 411 43.83 9.32 6.53
C PHE A 411 45.34 9.21 6.79
N ASN A 412 46.10 8.66 5.85
CA ASN A 412 47.55 8.59 5.92
C ASN A 412 48.17 8.87 4.56
N ALA A 413 48.56 10.13 4.32
CA ALA A 413 49.26 10.56 3.09
C ALA A 413 50.69 9.97 2.93
N ALA A 414 51.13 9.11 3.85
CA ALA A 414 52.36 8.32 3.77
C ALA A 414 52.08 6.80 3.75
N ASP A 415 50.87 6.37 3.40
CA ASP A 415 50.55 4.99 3.06
C ASP A 415 51.11 4.69 1.65
N PRO A 416 52.02 3.72 1.45
CA PRO A 416 52.55 3.40 0.12
C PRO A 416 51.52 2.82 -0.85
N MET A 417 50.34 2.41 -0.35
CA MET A 417 49.21 1.93 -1.14
C MET A 417 48.21 3.05 -1.50
N GLU A 418 48.50 4.30 -1.16
CA GLU A 418 47.62 5.44 -1.41
C GLU A 418 48.08 6.24 -2.65
N SER A 419 47.13 6.52 -3.54
CA SER A 419 47.34 7.30 -4.77
C SER A 419 46.56 8.62 -4.80
N PHE A 420 45.59 8.79 -3.91
CA PHE A 420 44.76 10.00 -3.81
C PHE A 420 45.34 11.00 -2.80
N THR A 421 45.04 12.28 -2.99
CA THR A 421 45.37 13.34 -2.02
C THR A 421 44.17 13.62 -1.13
N ASP A 422 44.41 13.84 0.16
CA ASP A 422 43.38 14.34 1.10
C ASP A 422 43.97 15.47 1.97
N ASP A 423 43.66 16.71 1.60
CA ASP A 423 44.10 17.91 2.33
C ASP A 423 43.43 18.06 3.71
N LEU A 424 42.37 17.28 4.00
CA LEU A 424 41.75 17.23 5.33
C LEU A 424 42.55 16.35 6.32
N GLY A 425 43.29 15.36 5.81
CA GLY A 425 43.96 14.33 6.62
C GLY A 425 43.02 13.39 7.37
N VAL A 426 41.71 13.43 7.07
CA VAL A 426 40.66 12.57 7.62
C VAL A 426 39.53 12.42 6.61
N ILE A 427 39.07 11.18 6.42
CA ILE A 427 37.84 10.89 5.66
C ILE A 427 36.64 11.15 6.59
N PRO A 428 35.75 12.10 6.27
CA PRO A 428 34.67 12.50 7.18
C PRO A 428 33.71 11.35 7.52
N PHE A 429 33.44 11.13 8.80
CA PHE A 429 32.50 10.09 9.26
C PHE A 429 31.71 10.56 10.48
N THR A 430 30.38 10.60 10.34
CA THR A 430 29.46 10.84 11.48
C THR A 430 28.84 9.52 11.94
N ARG A 431 28.93 9.22 13.24
CA ARG A 431 28.23 8.10 13.89
C ARG A 431 26.72 8.22 13.73
N THR A 432 26.03 7.10 13.61
CA THR A 432 24.56 7.04 13.61
C THR A 432 24.03 7.46 14.98
N ALA A 433 22.89 8.14 15.04
CA ALA A 433 22.28 8.50 16.32
C ALA A 433 22.00 7.24 17.18
N ALA A 434 22.12 7.37 18.50
CA ALA A 434 21.71 6.32 19.42
C ALA A 434 20.19 6.36 19.60
N ALA A 435 19.53 5.20 19.58
CA ALA A 435 18.12 5.11 19.92
C ALA A 435 17.88 5.60 21.36
N PRO A 436 16.78 6.33 21.65
CA PRO A 436 16.54 6.94 22.95
C PRO A 436 16.61 5.94 24.11
N GLY A 437 17.53 6.18 25.05
CA GLY A 437 17.73 5.30 26.23
C GLY A 437 18.69 4.12 26.00
N THR A 438 19.41 4.07 24.88
CA THR A 438 20.41 3.03 24.57
C THR A 438 21.85 3.56 24.61
N GLY A 439 22.81 2.66 24.77
CA GLY A 439 24.24 3.01 24.73
C GLY A 439 24.78 3.70 25.99
N VAL A 440 24.14 3.49 27.16
CA VAL A 440 24.54 4.11 28.44
C VAL A 440 24.89 3.06 29.51
N THR A 441 24.00 2.08 29.71
CA THR A 441 24.23 0.89 30.58
C THR A 441 23.85 -0.42 29.89
N ASN A 442 23.39 -0.28 28.64
CA ASN A 442 22.92 -1.26 27.68
C ASN A 442 23.65 -0.97 26.35
N PRO A 443 23.76 -1.96 25.44
CA PRO A 443 24.27 -1.70 24.10
C PRO A 443 23.48 -0.62 23.35
N ARG A 444 24.17 0.18 22.55
CA ARG A 444 23.61 1.20 21.66
C ARG A 444 22.80 0.53 20.55
N GLN A 445 21.61 1.05 20.31
CA GLN A 445 20.77 0.68 19.19
C GLN A 445 20.71 1.85 18.21
N GLN A 446 20.26 1.56 17.00
CA GLN A 446 20.07 2.51 15.91
C GLN A 446 18.62 2.42 15.44
N VAL A 447 18.06 3.56 15.04
CA VAL A 447 16.67 3.67 14.60
C VAL A 447 16.57 3.55 13.08
N ASN A 448 15.62 2.78 12.58
CA ASN A 448 15.16 2.82 11.21
C ASN A 448 14.10 3.94 11.09
N THR A 449 14.33 4.91 10.22
CA THR A 449 13.46 6.10 10.05
C THR A 449 12.47 5.96 8.89
N VAL A 450 12.50 4.84 8.18
CA VAL A 450 11.47 4.40 7.22
C VAL A 450 10.76 3.15 7.75
N SER A 451 9.63 2.78 7.15
CA SER A 451 8.98 1.49 7.43
C SER A 451 9.90 0.34 7.00
N SER A 452 9.72 -0.84 7.58
CA SER A 452 10.48 -2.03 7.16
C SER A 452 9.87 -2.73 5.94
N TYR A 453 8.64 -2.39 5.57
CA TYR A 453 7.86 -3.10 4.56
C TYR A 453 8.20 -2.66 3.13
N ILE A 454 8.03 -3.55 2.16
CA ILE A 454 8.09 -3.18 0.73
C ILE A 454 6.73 -2.59 0.36
N ASP A 455 6.47 -1.38 0.86
CA ASP A 455 5.19 -0.64 0.86
C ASP A 455 5.21 0.59 -0.08
N ALA A 456 6.21 0.62 -0.97
CA ALA A 456 6.53 1.71 -1.88
C ALA A 456 6.81 3.07 -1.20
N TRP A 457 7.37 3.06 0.02
CA TRP A 457 7.89 4.24 0.72
C TRP A 457 8.68 5.19 -0.18
N ALA A 458 9.57 4.70 -1.06
CA ALA A 458 10.35 5.53 -1.97
C ALA A 458 9.49 6.42 -2.89
N VAL A 459 8.24 6.04 -3.17
CA VAL A 459 7.27 6.76 -4.00
C VAL A 459 6.36 7.67 -3.16
N TYR A 460 5.87 7.19 -2.01
CA TYR A 460 4.80 7.86 -1.25
C TYR A 460 5.29 8.58 0.02
N GLY A 461 6.29 8.03 0.70
CA GLY A 461 6.86 8.53 1.94
C GLY A 461 5.95 8.36 3.17
N GLY A 462 6.55 8.25 4.36
CA GLY A 462 5.84 7.83 5.57
C GLY A 462 5.03 8.87 6.35
N THR A 463 4.74 10.05 5.79
CA THR A 463 4.02 11.10 6.53
C THR A 463 3.00 11.82 5.67
N ASP A 464 1.84 12.12 6.27
CA ASP A 464 0.73 12.84 5.63
C ASP A 464 1.20 14.16 4.99
N ALA A 465 2.07 14.91 5.67
CA ALA A 465 2.60 16.18 5.16
C ALA A 465 3.54 15.99 3.93
N ARG A 466 4.28 14.88 3.83
CA ARG A 466 5.07 14.56 2.63
C ARG A 466 4.14 14.13 1.48
N LEU A 467 3.17 13.27 1.76
CA LEU A 467 2.24 12.77 0.74
C LEU A 467 1.29 13.86 0.22
N ASP A 468 0.83 14.76 1.09
CA ASP A 468 0.08 15.97 0.73
C ASP A 468 0.89 16.83 -0.24
N TRP A 469 2.17 17.07 0.04
CA TRP A 469 3.05 17.81 -0.86
C TRP A 469 3.29 17.09 -2.21
N LEU A 470 3.38 15.76 -2.22
CA LEU A 470 3.57 14.97 -3.43
C LEU A 470 2.31 14.83 -4.30
N ARG A 471 1.10 14.92 -3.71
CA ARG A 471 -0.18 14.86 -4.43
C ARG A 471 -0.63 16.24 -4.92
N ASP A 472 -1.29 16.30 -6.06
CA ASP A 472 -1.90 17.57 -6.51
C ASP A 472 -3.13 17.92 -5.65
N GLY A 473 -3.20 19.13 -5.09
CA GLY A 473 -4.26 19.49 -4.13
C GLY A 473 -3.91 20.66 -3.20
N SER A 474 -4.47 20.63 -1.98
CA SER A 474 -4.68 21.81 -1.13
C SER A 474 -3.49 22.26 -0.29
N GLN A 475 -2.55 21.36 0.03
CA GLN A 475 -1.35 21.66 0.83
C GLN A 475 -1.66 22.06 2.29
N ASP A 476 -2.70 21.48 2.90
CA ASP A 476 -3.15 21.75 4.28
C ASP A 476 -2.66 20.71 5.32
N GLY A 477 -1.81 19.77 4.90
CA GLY A 477 -1.31 18.65 5.71
C GLY A 477 -2.21 17.42 5.71
N ASN A 478 -3.29 17.39 4.92
CA ASN A 478 -4.27 16.29 4.89
C ASN A 478 -4.42 15.71 3.46
N PRO A 479 -3.63 14.68 3.09
CA PRO A 479 -3.62 14.14 1.72
C PRO A 479 -4.97 13.56 1.26
N ASP A 480 -5.88 13.19 2.19
CA ASP A 480 -7.19 12.62 1.87
C ASP A 480 -8.11 13.57 1.08
N ASN A 481 -7.84 14.89 1.11
CA ASN A 481 -8.60 15.86 0.33
C ASN A 481 -8.03 16.16 -1.07
N ASN A 482 -6.83 15.67 -1.37
CA ASN A 482 -6.12 15.93 -2.63
C ASN A 482 -6.60 15.06 -3.79
N ASN A 483 -6.26 15.47 -5.01
CA ASN A 483 -6.46 14.65 -6.22
C ASN A 483 -5.76 13.29 -6.09
N ALA A 484 -6.23 12.34 -6.90
CA ALA A 484 -5.69 10.98 -6.90
C ALA A 484 -4.26 10.91 -7.43
N THR A 485 -3.82 11.89 -8.22
CA THR A 485 -2.53 11.89 -8.93
C THR A 485 -1.40 12.53 -8.14
N LEU A 486 -0.20 11.98 -8.30
CA LEU A 486 1.07 12.59 -7.90
C LEU A 486 1.42 13.75 -8.85
N LEU A 487 2.03 14.80 -8.31
CA LEU A 487 2.48 15.98 -9.06
C LEU A 487 3.70 15.61 -9.93
N LEU A 488 3.54 15.56 -11.25
CA LEU A 488 4.63 15.28 -12.20
C LEU A 488 4.77 16.36 -13.28
N PRO A 489 5.41 17.52 -13.00
CA PRO A 489 5.66 18.54 -14.01
C PRO A 489 6.49 17.98 -15.18
N GLY A 490 5.97 18.12 -16.41
CA GLY A 490 6.60 17.52 -17.60
C GLY A 490 6.67 15.99 -17.61
N GLY A 491 5.97 15.31 -16.69
CA GLY A 491 6.08 13.85 -16.52
C GLY A 491 7.32 13.39 -15.75
N TYR A 492 7.99 14.28 -15.00
CA TYR A 492 9.13 13.95 -14.13
C TYR A 492 8.82 14.31 -12.68
N LEU A 493 9.58 13.76 -11.73
CA LEU A 493 9.44 14.10 -10.31
C LEU A 493 9.58 15.62 -10.07
N PRO A 494 8.78 16.19 -9.15
CA PRO A 494 8.73 17.63 -8.94
C PRO A 494 10.02 18.15 -8.30
N ARG A 495 10.53 19.28 -8.80
CA ARG A 495 11.61 20.04 -8.15
C ARG A 495 11.09 20.67 -6.86
N ARG A 496 11.95 20.92 -5.87
CA ARG A 496 11.58 21.65 -4.64
C ARG A 496 10.94 23.02 -4.93
N ASP A 497 11.32 23.68 -6.02
CA ASP A 497 10.72 24.95 -6.46
C ASP A 497 9.42 24.83 -7.29
N SER A 498 8.96 23.62 -7.63
CA SER A 498 7.80 23.40 -8.53
C SER A 498 6.45 23.93 -8.00
N ARG A 499 6.34 24.22 -6.70
CA ARG A 499 5.19 24.90 -6.08
C ARG A 499 5.44 26.39 -5.77
N GLY A 500 6.50 26.99 -6.32
CA GLY A 500 6.87 28.41 -6.15
C GLY A 500 7.46 28.78 -4.78
N ASN A 501 7.48 27.87 -3.81
CA ASN A 501 8.07 28.08 -2.49
C ASN A 501 8.96 26.88 -2.07
N PRO A 502 10.28 26.92 -2.37
CA PRO A 502 11.20 25.86 -1.97
C PRO A 502 11.30 25.64 -0.46
N GLY A 503 11.02 26.68 0.34
CA GLY A 503 11.04 26.60 1.81
C GLY A 503 9.89 25.78 2.40
N ALA A 504 8.84 25.50 1.62
CA ALA A 504 7.74 24.61 1.99
C ALA A 504 7.85 23.21 1.38
N ALA A 505 8.89 22.93 0.58
CA ALA A 505 9.12 21.61 0.02
C ALA A 505 9.77 20.66 1.06
N PRO A 506 9.39 19.37 1.08
CA PRO A 506 10.02 18.37 1.93
C PRO A 506 11.56 18.38 1.86
N ALA A 507 12.18 18.05 2.99
CA ALA A 507 13.63 17.90 3.06
C ALA A 507 14.08 16.69 2.23
N MET A 508 15.11 16.90 1.42
CA MET A 508 15.77 15.88 0.59
C MET A 508 17.26 15.92 0.91
N GLN A 509 17.95 14.79 0.80
CA GLN A 509 19.41 14.78 0.88
C GLN A 509 19.97 15.54 -0.33
N VAL A 510 20.97 16.38 -0.06
CA VAL A 510 21.66 17.22 -1.03
C VAL A 510 23.15 17.11 -0.77
N ASP A 511 23.88 16.68 -1.79
CA ASP A 511 25.34 16.60 -1.82
C ASP A 511 25.85 16.99 -3.22
N GLY A 512 27.16 16.94 -3.43
CA GLY A 512 27.80 17.14 -4.74
C GLY A 512 27.29 18.38 -5.50
N ARG A 513 26.83 18.19 -6.75
CA ARG A 513 26.35 19.27 -7.61
C ARG A 513 25.14 20.04 -7.05
N LEU A 514 24.31 19.40 -6.22
CA LEU A 514 23.13 20.06 -5.62
C LEU A 514 23.49 20.99 -4.45
N LEU A 515 24.69 20.91 -3.86
CA LEU A 515 25.14 21.85 -2.82
C LEU A 515 25.13 23.30 -3.34
N GLY A 516 25.47 23.51 -4.62
CA GLY A 516 25.43 24.81 -5.28
C GLY A 516 24.02 25.32 -5.62
N ASN A 517 23.00 24.43 -5.65
CA ASN A 517 21.60 24.82 -5.91
C ASN A 517 20.61 23.80 -5.31
N PRO A 518 20.39 23.81 -3.97
CA PRO A 518 19.53 22.83 -3.28
C PRO A 518 18.05 22.93 -3.66
N ASN A 519 17.63 23.93 -4.44
CA ASN A 519 16.25 24.06 -4.92
C ASN A 519 15.98 23.21 -6.18
N LYS A 520 17.04 22.78 -6.90
CA LYS A 520 16.96 21.86 -8.06
C LYS A 520 16.76 20.39 -7.68
N ALA A 521 16.82 20.03 -6.40
CA ALA A 521 16.55 18.66 -5.96
C ALA A 521 15.12 18.26 -6.38
N VAL A 522 14.95 17.05 -6.93
CA VAL A 522 13.63 16.40 -7.01
C VAL A 522 13.13 16.05 -5.61
N VAL A 523 11.82 15.95 -5.46
CA VAL A 523 11.13 15.51 -4.23
C VAL A 523 10.37 14.22 -4.54
N ALA A 524 10.49 13.24 -3.64
CA ALA A 524 9.85 11.94 -3.72
C ALA A 524 9.53 11.41 -2.32
N GLY A 525 9.14 10.14 -2.21
CA GLY A 525 8.81 9.49 -0.94
C GLY A 525 10.01 9.37 0.00
N ASP A 526 11.14 8.85 -0.48
CA ASP A 526 12.41 8.79 0.28
C ASP A 526 13.26 10.06 0.10
N VAL A 527 14.12 10.37 1.07
CA VAL A 527 14.98 11.58 1.06
C VAL A 527 16.18 11.49 0.11
N ARG A 528 16.66 10.28 -0.22
CA ARG A 528 17.86 10.03 -1.05
C ARG A 528 17.57 10.02 -2.55
N ALA A 529 16.34 10.29 -2.99
CA ALA A 529 15.89 10.27 -4.39
C ALA A 529 16.87 10.87 -5.42
N ASN A 530 17.63 11.90 -5.01
CA ASN A 530 18.56 12.66 -5.83
C ASN A 530 19.96 12.04 -5.97
N GLU A 531 20.29 11.03 -5.16
CA GLU A 531 21.67 10.56 -4.98
C GLU A 531 22.36 10.21 -6.30
N ASN A 532 21.65 9.50 -7.20
CA ASN A 532 22.09 9.25 -8.57
C ASN A 532 20.89 9.27 -9.55
N ILE A 533 21.18 9.32 -10.86
CA ILE A 533 20.16 9.43 -11.90
C ILE A 533 19.31 8.16 -12.07
N ALA A 534 19.86 6.97 -11.82
CA ALA A 534 19.13 5.71 -11.95
C ALA A 534 18.04 5.56 -10.88
N LEU A 535 18.34 5.99 -9.65
CA LEU A 535 17.38 6.08 -8.55
C LEU A 535 16.29 7.14 -8.85
N THR A 536 16.66 8.34 -9.30
CA THR A 536 15.69 9.37 -9.73
C THR A 536 14.78 8.86 -10.87
N ALA A 537 15.34 8.14 -11.84
CA ALA A 537 14.59 7.53 -12.95
C ALA A 537 13.63 6.44 -12.47
N THR A 538 14.08 5.55 -11.59
CA THR A 538 13.26 4.46 -11.02
C THR A 538 12.10 4.99 -10.19
N GLN A 539 12.34 6.02 -9.36
CA GLN A 539 11.25 6.69 -8.62
C GLN A 539 10.29 7.45 -9.56
N THR A 540 10.79 8.04 -10.65
CA THR A 540 9.95 8.65 -11.70
C THR A 540 9.09 7.60 -12.42
N LEU A 541 9.62 6.40 -12.68
CA LEU A 541 8.89 5.29 -13.31
C LEU A 541 7.67 4.89 -12.49
N PHE A 542 7.82 4.65 -11.19
CA PHE A 542 6.69 4.28 -10.32
C PHE A 542 5.70 5.42 -10.08
N ALA A 543 6.16 6.68 -10.05
CA ALA A 543 5.24 7.81 -9.98
C ALA A 543 4.41 7.98 -11.26
N ARG A 544 4.99 7.66 -12.44
CA ARG A 544 4.23 7.57 -13.71
C ARG A 544 3.23 6.43 -13.68
N GLU A 545 3.64 5.24 -13.24
CA GLU A 545 2.75 4.07 -13.14
C GLU A 545 1.55 4.35 -12.23
N HIS A 546 1.78 4.96 -11.06
CA HIS A 546 0.69 5.40 -10.19
C HIS A 546 -0.33 6.29 -10.94
N ASN A 547 0.16 7.32 -11.64
CA ASN A 547 -0.71 8.21 -12.41
C ASN A 547 -1.39 7.50 -13.61
N ARG A 548 -0.73 6.49 -14.21
CA ARG A 548 -1.28 5.62 -15.26
C ARG A 548 -2.45 4.79 -14.71
N ILE A 549 -2.28 4.15 -13.56
CA ILE A 549 -3.33 3.36 -12.87
C ILE A 549 -4.50 4.26 -12.47
N VAL A 550 -4.23 5.42 -11.87
CA VAL A 550 -5.27 6.43 -11.57
C VAL A 550 -6.05 6.80 -12.84
N GLY A 551 -5.38 6.94 -13.99
CA GLY A 551 -5.98 7.21 -15.30
C GLY A 551 -6.91 6.09 -15.81
N LEU A 552 -6.67 4.82 -15.45
CA LEU A 552 -7.54 3.69 -15.79
C LEU A 552 -8.80 3.61 -14.91
N LEU A 553 -8.74 4.14 -13.67
CA LEU A 553 -9.80 3.98 -12.69
C LEU A 553 -11.01 4.91 -12.94
N PRO A 554 -12.25 4.40 -12.83
CA PRO A 554 -13.45 5.13 -13.20
C PRO A 554 -13.69 6.36 -12.30
N ALA A 555 -14.09 7.47 -12.93
CA ALA A 555 -14.35 8.76 -12.26
C ALA A 555 -15.56 8.77 -11.31
N SER A 556 -16.25 7.63 -11.13
CA SER A 556 -17.26 7.42 -10.09
C SER A 556 -16.66 7.11 -8.71
N LEU A 557 -15.38 6.71 -8.66
CA LEU A 557 -14.62 6.54 -7.42
C LEU A 557 -14.16 7.89 -6.86
N SER A 558 -14.03 7.99 -5.53
CA SER A 558 -13.44 9.18 -4.90
C SER A 558 -11.96 9.34 -5.30
N GLN A 559 -11.40 10.56 -5.17
CA GLN A 559 -9.98 10.77 -5.42
C GLN A 559 -9.10 9.93 -4.48
N GLN A 560 -9.49 9.82 -3.20
CA GLN A 560 -8.80 8.97 -2.23
C GLN A 560 -8.95 7.48 -2.54
N ASP A 561 -10.09 7.05 -3.09
CA ASP A 561 -10.29 5.65 -3.53
C ASP A 561 -9.35 5.31 -4.69
N ARG A 562 -9.25 6.21 -5.67
CA ARG A 562 -8.37 6.06 -6.84
C ARG A 562 -6.89 6.08 -6.44
N PHE A 563 -6.49 6.98 -5.54
CA PHE A 563 -5.15 7.04 -4.97
C PHE A 563 -4.76 5.72 -4.28
N GLN A 564 -5.61 5.23 -3.35
CA GLN A 564 -5.28 4.03 -2.57
C GLN A 564 -5.27 2.75 -3.42
N ILE A 565 -6.09 2.65 -4.47
CA ILE A 565 -5.97 1.54 -5.44
C ILE A 565 -4.65 1.61 -6.19
N ALA A 566 -4.29 2.78 -6.73
CA ALA A 566 -3.03 2.94 -7.46
C ALA A 566 -1.80 2.71 -6.57
N ARG A 567 -1.86 3.12 -5.29
CA ARG A 567 -0.84 2.76 -4.29
C ARG A 567 -0.78 1.24 -4.08
N ALA A 568 -1.91 0.58 -3.79
CA ALA A 568 -1.94 -0.87 -3.54
C ALA A 568 -1.43 -1.70 -4.73
N VAL A 569 -1.68 -1.29 -5.97
CA VAL A 569 -1.15 -1.96 -7.17
C VAL A 569 0.37 -1.72 -7.31
N VAL A 570 0.85 -0.48 -7.14
CA VAL A 570 2.30 -0.17 -7.22
C VAL A 570 3.10 -0.90 -6.13
N ILE A 571 2.54 -1.05 -4.93
CA ILE A 571 3.11 -1.88 -3.86
C ILE A 571 3.25 -3.33 -4.34
N ALA A 572 2.14 -3.91 -4.82
CA ALA A 572 2.13 -5.28 -5.30
C ALA A 572 3.04 -5.52 -6.51
N GLU A 573 3.21 -4.55 -7.41
CA GLU A 573 4.18 -4.61 -8.52
C GLU A 573 5.63 -4.62 -8.03
N GLN A 574 6.00 -3.73 -7.09
CA GLN A 574 7.35 -3.71 -6.51
C GLN A 574 7.67 -5.00 -5.75
N GLN A 575 6.72 -5.51 -4.97
CA GLN A 575 6.88 -6.80 -4.32
C GLN A 575 6.98 -7.95 -5.35
N TYR A 576 6.12 -7.97 -6.37
CA TYR A 576 6.12 -9.02 -7.40
C TYR A 576 7.43 -9.07 -8.17
N ILE A 577 7.94 -7.92 -8.65
CA ILE A 577 9.25 -7.83 -9.34
C ILE A 577 10.38 -8.28 -8.40
N THR A 578 10.34 -7.87 -7.13
CA THR A 578 11.34 -8.26 -6.11
C THR A 578 11.42 -9.77 -5.94
N TYR A 579 10.28 -10.44 -5.69
CA TYR A 579 10.26 -11.87 -5.37
C TYR A 579 10.26 -12.80 -6.59
N THR A 580 9.99 -12.31 -7.81
CA THR A 580 9.91 -13.13 -9.03
C THR A 580 10.98 -12.85 -10.09
N GLU A 581 11.60 -11.67 -10.11
CA GLU A 581 12.69 -11.34 -11.05
C GLU A 581 14.02 -11.05 -10.33
N PHE A 582 14.04 -10.07 -9.42
CA PHE A 582 15.27 -9.59 -8.76
C PHE A 582 15.95 -10.65 -7.89
N LEU A 583 15.28 -11.18 -6.86
CA LEU A 583 15.89 -12.17 -5.97
C LEU A 583 16.37 -13.44 -6.73
N PRO A 584 15.61 -13.99 -7.71
CA PRO A 584 16.13 -15.03 -8.62
C PRO A 584 17.33 -14.62 -9.48
N ALA A 585 17.43 -13.35 -9.91
CA ALA A 585 18.60 -12.85 -10.63
C ALA A 585 19.87 -12.93 -9.77
N MET A 586 19.82 -12.37 -8.55
CA MET A 586 20.93 -12.43 -7.57
C MET A 586 21.23 -13.87 -7.11
N GLY A 587 20.31 -14.81 -7.30
CA GLY A 587 20.43 -16.22 -6.90
C GLY A 587 19.89 -16.54 -5.50
N VAL A 588 19.05 -15.66 -4.95
CA VAL A 588 18.44 -15.78 -3.62
C VAL A 588 17.21 -16.68 -3.69
N ALA A 589 17.41 -17.99 -3.50
CA ALA A 589 16.34 -18.98 -3.51
C ALA A 589 15.60 -19.06 -2.16
N LEU A 590 14.43 -18.41 -2.04
CA LEU A 590 13.58 -18.51 -0.85
C LEU A 590 12.73 -19.81 -0.84
N PRO A 591 12.28 -20.29 0.33
CA PRO A 591 11.23 -21.32 0.42
C PRO A 591 9.94 -20.82 -0.23
N ALA A 592 9.10 -21.73 -0.76
CA ALA A 592 7.79 -21.36 -1.30
C ALA A 592 6.90 -20.71 -0.22
N TYR A 593 6.18 -19.64 -0.58
CA TYR A 593 5.31 -18.91 0.35
C TYR A 593 4.21 -19.81 0.93
N GLN A 594 3.93 -19.66 2.23
CA GLN A 594 2.91 -20.45 2.95
C GLN A 594 1.71 -19.59 3.42
N GLY A 595 1.69 -18.29 3.12
CA GLY A 595 0.76 -17.32 3.68
C GLY A 595 1.39 -16.47 4.79
N TYR A 596 0.68 -15.42 5.22
CA TYR A 596 1.10 -14.53 6.30
C TYR A 596 1.13 -15.24 7.66
N ASP A 597 2.22 -15.06 8.41
CA ASP A 597 2.38 -15.50 9.80
C ASP A 597 2.63 -14.30 10.73
N SER A 598 1.62 -13.97 11.53
CA SER A 598 1.68 -12.91 12.56
C SER A 598 2.72 -13.14 13.66
N GLY A 599 3.35 -14.32 13.74
CA GLY A 599 4.47 -14.62 14.64
C GLY A 599 5.85 -14.26 14.08
N VAL A 600 5.95 -13.87 12.81
CA VAL A 600 7.20 -13.39 12.19
C VAL A 600 7.40 -11.90 12.50
N ASP A 601 8.65 -11.51 12.79
CA ASP A 601 9.07 -10.12 12.92
C ASP A 601 9.71 -9.63 11.60
N PRO A 602 8.98 -8.84 10.78
CA PRO A 602 9.48 -8.33 9.50
C PRO A 602 10.46 -7.16 9.66
N SER A 603 10.65 -6.63 10.87
CA SER A 603 11.46 -5.44 11.12
C SER A 603 12.88 -5.62 10.56
N VAL A 604 13.39 -4.62 9.83
CA VAL A 604 14.73 -4.72 9.21
C VAL A 604 15.78 -4.91 10.29
N SER A 605 16.66 -5.89 10.08
CA SER A 605 17.78 -6.18 10.98
C SER A 605 18.96 -5.24 10.73
N ASN A 606 19.62 -4.89 11.82
CA ASN A 606 20.80 -4.02 11.84
C ASN A 606 21.95 -4.69 11.07
N GLU A 607 22.06 -6.01 11.15
CA GLU A 607 23.01 -6.81 10.37
C GLU A 607 22.74 -6.77 8.85
N PHE A 608 21.47 -6.78 8.42
CA PHE A 608 21.09 -6.61 7.01
C PHE A 608 21.44 -5.19 6.53
N ALA A 609 20.93 -4.15 7.18
CA ALA A 609 21.10 -2.75 6.77
C ALA A 609 22.53 -2.21 6.94
N THR A 610 23.39 -2.88 7.70
CA THR A 610 24.79 -2.45 7.94
C THR A 610 25.83 -3.30 7.23
N VAL A 611 25.52 -4.56 6.93
CA VAL A 611 26.48 -5.50 6.32
C VAL A 611 25.85 -6.21 5.13
N GLY A 612 24.82 -7.02 5.35
CA GLY A 612 24.31 -7.96 4.33
C GLY A 612 23.87 -7.30 3.02
N TYR A 613 23.18 -6.17 3.09
CA TYR A 613 22.55 -5.54 1.93
C TYR A 613 23.47 -4.55 1.18
N ARG A 614 24.68 -4.31 1.70
CA ARG A 614 25.65 -3.34 1.14
C ARG A 614 26.52 -3.96 0.07
N ALA A 615 25.90 -4.39 -1.02
CA ALA A 615 26.56 -4.95 -2.20
C ALA A 615 27.19 -3.84 -3.08
N HIS A 616 27.91 -2.89 -2.47
CA HIS A 616 28.37 -1.67 -3.16
C HIS A 616 29.46 -1.93 -4.20
N SER A 617 30.15 -3.08 -4.16
CA SER A 617 31.05 -3.53 -5.24
C SER A 617 30.33 -3.86 -6.56
N GLN A 618 28.99 -3.96 -6.57
CA GLN A 618 28.23 -4.23 -7.80
C GLN A 618 27.95 -2.99 -8.67
N ILE A 619 28.17 -1.79 -8.14
CA ILE A 619 27.81 -0.55 -8.82
C ILE A 619 28.83 -0.27 -9.93
N HIS A 620 28.33 -0.12 -11.16
CA HIS A 620 29.14 0.16 -12.35
C HIS A 620 29.75 1.57 -12.32
N GLY A 621 30.92 1.75 -12.94
CA GLY A 621 31.60 3.06 -13.04
C GLY A 621 30.84 4.09 -13.88
N GLU A 622 29.96 3.64 -14.77
CA GLU A 622 29.10 4.51 -15.58
C GLU A 622 27.77 3.87 -16.00
N ILE A 623 26.88 4.67 -16.57
CA ILE A 623 25.63 4.21 -17.19
C ILE A 623 25.65 4.58 -18.67
N GLU A 624 25.77 3.60 -19.55
CA GLU A 624 25.60 3.80 -20.99
C GLU A 624 24.13 4.03 -21.37
N VAL A 625 23.87 4.98 -22.28
CA VAL A 625 22.53 5.26 -22.83
C VAL A 625 22.55 5.17 -24.35
N ASP A 626 22.54 3.92 -24.81
CA ASP A 626 22.49 3.48 -26.20
C ASP A 626 21.11 3.77 -26.85
N THR A 627 21.06 4.60 -27.90
CA THR A 627 19.80 5.22 -28.35
C THR A 627 19.87 5.84 -29.76
N ASN A 628 18.74 6.28 -30.31
CA ASN A 628 18.71 6.92 -31.64
C ASN A 628 19.02 8.43 -31.55
N ALA A 629 20.01 8.90 -32.32
CA ALA A 629 20.47 10.30 -32.32
C ALA A 629 19.35 11.30 -32.67
N GLY A 630 18.37 10.89 -33.49
CA GLY A 630 17.20 11.70 -33.87
C GLY A 630 16.26 12.07 -32.72
N ARG A 631 16.45 11.50 -31.52
CA ARG A 631 15.75 11.88 -30.28
C ARG A 631 16.21 13.23 -29.71
N TYR A 632 17.38 13.72 -30.09
CA TYR A 632 18.01 14.89 -29.49
C TYR A 632 18.27 15.99 -30.52
N THR A 633 18.33 17.23 -30.06
CA THR A 633 18.91 18.30 -30.87
C THR A 633 20.41 18.37 -30.60
N ALA A 634 21.20 18.91 -31.53
CA ALA A 634 22.64 19.14 -31.30
C ALA A 634 22.91 20.02 -30.05
N ALA A 635 21.98 20.94 -29.73
CA ALA A 635 22.04 21.75 -28.51
C ALA A 635 21.67 20.98 -27.23
N THR A 636 20.96 19.84 -27.34
CA THR A 636 20.69 18.92 -26.23
C THR A 636 21.91 18.02 -25.98
N LEU A 637 22.50 17.46 -27.04
CA LEU A 637 23.72 16.66 -26.96
C LEU A 637 24.88 17.46 -26.35
N ALA A 638 25.15 18.66 -26.87
CA ALA A 638 26.16 19.57 -26.30
C ALA A 638 25.85 20.04 -24.86
N ALA A 639 24.59 19.95 -24.40
CA ALA A 639 24.22 20.26 -23.01
C ALA A 639 24.41 19.07 -22.05
N ILE A 640 24.33 17.84 -22.57
CA ILE A 640 24.67 16.57 -21.90
C ILE A 640 26.19 16.44 -21.79
N GLU A 641 26.91 16.66 -22.88
CA GLU A 641 28.39 16.78 -22.94
C GLU A 641 28.88 17.83 -21.93
N ALA A 642 28.23 19.00 -21.87
CA ALA A 642 28.54 20.05 -20.88
C ALA A 642 28.16 19.72 -19.42
N GLN A 643 27.55 18.55 -19.13
CA GLN A 643 27.52 18.00 -17.77
C GLN A 643 28.76 17.16 -17.43
N GLY A 644 29.50 16.68 -18.43
CA GLY A 644 30.60 15.73 -18.29
C GLY A 644 30.24 14.28 -18.66
N ALA A 645 29.12 14.04 -19.35
CA ALA A 645 28.90 12.75 -20.01
C ALA A 645 29.67 12.71 -21.34
N ASP A 646 30.15 11.55 -21.76
CA ASP A 646 30.66 11.39 -23.13
C ASP A 646 29.48 11.24 -24.10
N VAL A 647 29.65 11.66 -25.36
CA VAL A 647 28.59 11.71 -26.37
C VAL A 647 29.15 11.40 -27.76
N THR A 648 29.08 10.13 -28.15
CA THR A 648 29.42 9.65 -29.49
C THR A 648 28.17 9.58 -30.37
N VAL A 649 28.29 9.92 -31.66
CA VAL A 649 27.21 9.86 -32.64
C VAL A 649 27.74 9.31 -33.96
N ASP A 650 27.26 8.14 -34.38
CA ASP A 650 27.52 7.59 -35.72
C ASP A 650 26.20 7.40 -36.49
N GLY A 651 26.11 8.08 -37.64
CA GLY A 651 24.99 7.96 -38.58
C GLY A 651 23.61 8.33 -38.00
N ALA A 652 22.92 7.32 -37.47
CA ALA A 652 21.57 7.43 -36.90
C ALA A 652 21.55 7.23 -35.38
N ASP A 653 22.64 6.74 -34.80
CA ASP A 653 22.70 6.22 -33.44
C ASP A 653 23.59 7.13 -32.57
N ALA A 654 23.27 7.18 -31.28
CA ALA A 654 23.95 8.00 -30.29
C ALA A 654 24.21 7.16 -29.04
N GLU A 655 25.43 7.26 -28.57
CA GLU A 655 26.03 6.53 -27.47
C GLU A 655 26.43 7.57 -26.43
N ILE A 656 25.92 7.44 -25.21
CA ILE A 656 26.08 8.44 -24.15
C ILE A 656 26.53 7.73 -22.88
N GLY A 657 27.84 7.74 -22.61
CA GLY A 657 28.42 7.25 -21.36
C GLY A 657 28.24 8.29 -20.25
N VAL A 658 27.67 7.88 -19.11
CA VAL A 658 27.44 8.78 -17.96
C VAL A 658 28.22 8.26 -16.74
N PRO A 659 29.45 8.76 -16.51
CA PRO A 659 30.28 8.43 -15.35
C PRO A 659 29.53 8.66 -14.03
N LEU A 660 29.78 7.81 -13.04
CA LEU A 660 29.06 7.80 -11.77
C LEU A 660 29.21 9.13 -11.02
N ASN A 661 30.38 9.77 -11.06
CA ASN A 661 30.61 11.11 -10.51
C ASN A 661 29.88 12.26 -11.26
N VAL A 662 29.39 12.00 -12.47
CA VAL A 662 28.51 12.90 -13.23
C VAL A 662 27.03 12.58 -12.99
N ALA A 663 26.71 11.32 -12.72
CA ALA A 663 25.38 10.88 -12.28
C ALA A 663 25.04 11.34 -10.84
N PHE A 664 26.03 11.42 -9.95
CA PHE A 664 25.82 11.76 -8.55
C PHE A 664 25.24 13.16 -8.34
N PHE A 665 24.12 13.22 -7.60
CA PHE A 665 23.38 14.44 -7.28
C PHE A 665 23.11 15.34 -8.49
N ASN A 666 22.89 14.73 -9.66
CA ASN A 666 22.66 15.42 -10.94
C ASN A 666 21.28 15.11 -11.57
N PRO A 667 20.16 15.39 -10.89
CA PRO A 667 18.82 15.06 -11.37
C PRO A 667 18.34 15.95 -12.53
N ASP A 668 19.19 16.80 -13.11
CA ASP A 668 18.93 17.50 -14.37
C ASP A 668 19.23 16.62 -15.60
N LEU A 669 20.06 15.58 -15.48
CA LEU A 669 20.34 14.65 -16.57
C LEU A 669 19.15 13.76 -16.94
N VAL A 670 18.33 13.32 -15.98
CA VAL A 670 17.19 12.42 -16.22
C VAL A 670 16.21 12.95 -17.31
N PRO A 671 15.77 14.23 -17.29
CA PRO A 671 14.98 14.78 -18.39
C PRO A 671 15.78 15.11 -19.66
N MET A 672 17.11 15.25 -19.61
CA MET A 672 17.95 15.45 -20.81
C MET A 672 18.14 14.15 -21.59
N LEU A 673 18.52 13.07 -20.90
CA LEU A 673 18.71 11.70 -21.44
C LEU A 673 17.39 11.06 -21.89
N GLN A 674 16.26 11.55 -21.36
CA GLN A 674 14.91 11.01 -21.49
C GLN A 674 14.72 9.72 -20.69
N LEU A 675 13.57 9.58 -20.02
CA LEU A 675 13.32 8.46 -19.11
C LEU A 675 13.39 7.08 -19.80
N GLY A 676 12.93 6.98 -21.06
CA GLY A 676 12.94 5.73 -21.83
C GLY A 676 14.36 5.19 -22.06
N PRO A 677 15.22 5.91 -22.81
CA PRO A 677 16.61 5.54 -23.03
C PRO A 677 17.38 5.23 -21.74
N LEU A 678 17.25 6.06 -20.69
CA LEU A 678 17.95 5.83 -19.42
C LEU A 678 17.52 4.53 -18.72
N LEU A 679 16.23 4.21 -18.68
CA LEU A 679 15.74 2.94 -18.10
C LEU A 679 16.10 1.71 -18.96
N ARG A 680 16.35 1.89 -20.26
CA ARG A 680 16.90 0.85 -21.16
C ARG A 680 18.39 0.63 -20.89
N GLY A 681 19.18 1.69 -20.73
CA GLY A 681 20.63 1.64 -20.48
C GLY A 681 21.01 0.82 -19.24
N ILE A 682 20.30 1.04 -18.12
CA ILE A 682 20.46 0.26 -16.86
C ILE A 682 20.23 -1.27 -17.09
N GLY A 683 19.58 -1.67 -18.18
CA GLY A 683 19.36 -3.06 -18.58
C GLY A 683 20.18 -3.53 -19.79
N ALA A 684 21.11 -2.73 -20.31
CA ALA A 684 21.98 -3.10 -21.43
C ALA A 684 23.20 -3.92 -20.96
N GLU A 685 23.91 -3.38 -19.97
CA GLU A 685 25.18 -3.92 -19.46
C GLU A 685 25.03 -4.79 -18.21
N SER A 686 26.08 -5.55 -17.88
CA SER A 686 26.20 -6.26 -16.59
C SER A 686 26.50 -5.28 -15.46
N GLU A 687 26.03 -5.58 -14.25
CA GLU A 687 26.59 -4.98 -13.04
C GLU A 687 28.00 -5.54 -12.75
N TYR A 688 28.78 -4.83 -11.93
CA TYR A 688 30.03 -5.36 -11.39
C TYR A 688 29.77 -6.49 -10.38
N ARG A 689 30.83 -7.21 -10.05
CA ARG A 689 30.78 -8.37 -9.20
C ARG A 689 30.73 -7.97 -7.73
N ASN A 690 29.87 -8.64 -6.95
CA ASN A 690 29.83 -8.51 -5.49
C ASN A 690 31.03 -9.25 -4.84
N ASP A 691 32.26 -8.85 -5.11
CA ASP A 691 33.46 -9.34 -4.41
C ASP A 691 34.15 -8.19 -3.65
N GLU A 692 35.46 -8.28 -3.38
CA GLU A 692 36.14 -7.23 -2.63
C GLU A 692 36.29 -5.92 -3.41
N MET A 693 36.21 -5.93 -4.75
CA MET A 693 36.59 -4.80 -5.59
C MET A 693 35.53 -3.70 -5.57
N ILE A 694 35.87 -2.52 -5.02
CA ILE A 694 35.00 -1.33 -5.02
C ILE A 694 35.65 -0.27 -5.91
N ASP A 695 34.94 0.14 -6.95
CA ASP A 695 35.37 1.16 -7.91
C ASP A 695 35.80 2.48 -7.23
N ASN A 696 36.78 3.19 -7.80
CA ASN A 696 37.34 4.41 -7.20
C ASN A 696 36.37 5.60 -7.13
N GLN A 697 35.34 5.67 -7.98
CA GLN A 697 34.28 6.67 -7.87
C GLN A 697 33.42 6.49 -6.60
N LEU A 698 33.44 5.30 -5.99
CA LEU A 698 32.87 5.01 -4.67
C LEU A 698 33.91 4.93 -3.55
N ARG A 699 35.08 4.34 -3.85
CA ARG A 699 36.13 4.03 -2.89
C ARG A 699 37.01 5.23 -2.56
N SER A 700 37.06 6.27 -3.38
CA SER A 700 37.91 7.44 -3.11
C SER A 700 37.25 8.79 -3.37
N VAL A 701 36.33 8.91 -4.35
CA VAL A 701 35.76 10.22 -4.75
C VAL A 701 34.23 10.31 -4.67
N LEU A 702 33.63 9.53 -3.76
CA LEU A 702 32.17 9.45 -3.57
C LEU A 702 31.51 10.83 -3.46
N PHE A 703 30.53 11.09 -4.34
CA PHE A 703 29.75 12.33 -4.48
C PHE A 703 30.55 13.62 -4.77
N GLN A 704 31.86 13.54 -4.97
CA GLN A 704 32.70 14.71 -5.23
C GLN A 704 32.55 15.23 -6.67
N VAL A 705 32.94 16.49 -6.90
CA VAL A 705 32.94 17.13 -8.22
C VAL A 705 34.40 17.45 -8.61
N PRO A 706 34.89 17.05 -9.81
CA PRO A 706 36.29 17.24 -10.20
C PRO A 706 36.79 18.69 -10.15
N VAL A 707 38.01 18.87 -9.68
CA VAL A 707 38.70 20.17 -9.60
C VAL A 707 38.89 20.74 -11.01
N GLY A 708 38.54 22.02 -11.18
CA GLY A 708 38.73 22.76 -12.43
C GLY A 708 37.81 22.37 -13.59
N GLY A 709 36.96 21.35 -13.45
CA GLY A 709 36.02 20.91 -14.50
C GLY A 709 36.68 20.27 -15.71
N ASN A 710 37.83 19.61 -15.53
CA ASN A 710 38.56 18.92 -16.60
C ASN A 710 37.84 17.62 -17.03
N PRO A 711 37.44 17.45 -18.32
CA PRO A 711 36.81 16.21 -18.78
C PRO A 711 37.74 14.97 -18.75
N ALA A 712 39.06 15.14 -18.67
CA ALA A 712 39.98 14.02 -18.44
C ALA A 712 40.03 13.52 -16.97
N CYS A 713 39.10 13.99 -16.13
CA CYS A 713 38.94 13.61 -14.72
C CYS A 713 37.63 12.85 -14.44
N LEU A 714 37.08 12.20 -15.47
CA LEU A 714 35.80 11.51 -15.40
C LEU A 714 35.94 10.08 -14.89
N ASP A 715 36.90 9.30 -15.40
CA ASP A 715 37.25 7.99 -14.86
C ASP A 715 38.70 7.57 -15.18
N GLY A 716 39.11 6.39 -14.72
CA GLY A 716 40.36 5.72 -15.06
C GLY A 716 41.57 6.16 -14.22
N PRO A 717 42.80 5.76 -14.61
CA PRO A 717 44.01 5.95 -13.78
C PRO A 717 44.44 7.42 -13.58
N GLY A 718 43.81 8.38 -14.28
CA GLY A 718 43.98 9.82 -14.05
C GLY A 718 43.17 10.37 -12.87
N LEU A 719 42.11 9.67 -12.44
CA LEU A 719 41.17 10.10 -11.40
C LEU A 719 41.83 10.59 -10.08
N PRO A 720 42.95 10.00 -9.57
CA PRO A 720 43.56 10.47 -8.33
C PRO A 720 44.18 11.87 -8.38
N GLN A 721 44.40 12.45 -9.57
CA GLN A 721 44.97 13.80 -9.72
C GLN A 721 43.91 14.91 -9.83
N CYS A 722 42.64 14.58 -9.60
CA CYS A 722 41.49 15.43 -9.94
C CYS A 722 40.65 15.90 -8.74
N PHE A 723 41.02 15.52 -7.52
CA PHE A 723 40.28 15.77 -6.28
C PHE A 723 41.26 16.04 -5.13
N ASP A 724 40.92 17.02 -4.28
CA ASP A 724 41.76 17.46 -3.15
C ASP A 724 41.40 16.77 -1.81
N GLY A 725 40.49 15.81 -1.84
CA GLY A 725 39.92 15.13 -0.66
C GLY A 725 39.49 13.69 -0.96
N VAL A 726 39.34 12.86 0.06
CA VAL A 726 38.92 11.45 -0.07
C VAL A 726 37.60 11.17 0.66
N VAL A 727 36.67 10.49 -0.03
CA VAL A 727 35.45 9.91 0.55
C VAL A 727 35.33 8.46 0.07
N ASP A 728 35.40 7.53 1.02
CA ASP A 728 35.60 6.10 0.76
C ASP A 728 34.43 5.28 1.31
N LEU A 729 33.54 4.81 0.42
CA LEU A 729 32.35 4.05 0.80
C LEU A 729 32.69 2.74 1.52
N GLY A 730 33.71 1.99 1.06
CA GLY A 730 34.12 0.73 1.66
C GLY A 730 34.70 0.90 3.07
N ALA A 731 35.49 1.96 3.30
CA ALA A 731 35.97 2.33 4.62
C ALA A 731 34.82 2.84 5.53
N ILE A 732 33.88 3.62 4.97
CA ILE A 732 32.68 4.10 5.66
C ILE A 732 31.79 2.92 6.10
N ASP A 733 31.59 1.89 5.27
CA ASP A 733 30.79 0.70 5.60
C ASP A 733 31.45 -0.15 6.69
N LEU A 734 32.76 -0.40 6.56
CA LEU A 734 33.55 -1.09 7.57
C LEU A 734 33.46 -0.36 8.93
N GLN A 735 33.63 0.96 8.92
CA GLN A 735 33.52 1.80 10.12
C GLN A 735 32.07 1.90 10.64
N ARG A 736 31.07 1.88 9.76
CA ARG A 736 29.64 1.81 10.12
C ARG A 736 29.31 0.51 10.84
N GLY A 737 29.89 -0.60 10.40
CA GLY A 737 29.82 -1.88 11.11
C GLY A 737 30.32 -1.76 12.56
N ARG A 738 31.45 -1.08 12.79
CA ARG A 738 31.99 -0.84 14.14
C ARG A 738 31.14 0.14 14.94
N ASP A 739 30.58 1.17 14.31
CA ASP A 739 29.68 2.15 14.93
C ASP A 739 28.34 1.53 15.38
N HIS A 740 27.79 0.63 14.57
CA HIS A 740 26.57 -0.14 14.88
C HIS A 740 26.83 -1.36 15.78
N GLY A 741 28.09 -1.59 16.19
CA GLY A 741 28.46 -2.70 17.05
C GLY A 741 28.20 -4.06 16.41
N MET A 742 28.53 -4.22 15.12
CA MET A 742 28.38 -5.49 14.41
C MET A 742 29.30 -6.56 15.02
N PRO A 743 28.84 -7.82 15.14
CA PRO A 743 29.70 -8.94 15.54
C PRO A 743 30.93 -9.10 14.62
N THR A 744 31.94 -9.87 15.06
CA THR A 744 32.97 -10.32 14.11
C THR A 744 32.34 -11.22 13.05
N TYR A 745 33.00 -11.35 11.90
CA TYR A 745 32.59 -12.22 10.80
C TYR A 745 32.11 -13.62 11.26
N ASN A 746 32.92 -14.30 12.08
CA ASN A 746 32.57 -15.64 12.59
C ASN A 746 31.45 -15.62 13.65
N GLN A 747 31.28 -14.54 14.41
CA GLN A 747 30.13 -14.38 15.32
C GLN A 747 28.83 -14.12 14.55
N MET A 748 28.89 -13.33 13.47
CA MET A 748 27.72 -13.08 12.60
C MET A 748 27.31 -14.36 11.87
N ARG A 749 28.27 -15.13 11.34
CA ARG A 749 28.01 -16.47 10.78
C ARG A 749 27.29 -17.37 11.78
N ALA A 750 27.77 -17.44 13.03
CA ALA A 750 27.11 -18.23 14.07
C ALA A 750 25.68 -17.74 14.39
N ALA A 751 25.42 -16.44 14.34
CA ALA A 751 24.08 -15.86 14.52
C ALA A 751 23.10 -16.27 13.41
N TYR A 752 23.57 -16.36 12.16
CA TYR A 752 22.81 -16.90 11.02
C TYR A 752 22.92 -18.43 10.86
N GLY A 753 23.35 -19.15 11.91
CA GLY A 753 23.38 -20.63 11.95
C GLY A 753 24.48 -21.29 11.09
N LEU A 754 25.43 -20.52 10.55
CA LEU A 754 26.52 -20.99 9.72
C LEU A 754 27.74 -21.41 10.57
N ALA A 755 28.47 -22.43 10.11
CA ALA A 755 29.72 -22.84 10.74
C ALA A 755 30.80 -21.76 10.63
N ALA A 756 31.59 -21.56 11.69
CA ALA A 756 32.73 -20.65 11.65
C ALA A 756 33.83 -21.14 10.67
N LYS A 757 34.41 -20.23 9.88
CA LYS A 757 35.58 -20.54 9.04
C LYS A 757 36.85 -20.47 9.90
N THR A 758 37.82 -21.35 9.66
CA THR A 758 39.02 -21.52 10.51
C THR A 758 40.30 -20.91 9.95
N SER A 759 40.33 -20.53 8.67
CA SER A 759 41.45 -19.87 7.97
C SER A 759 40.89 -18.90 6.93
N PHE A 760 41.71 -17.95 6.46
CA PHE A 760 41.28 -17.03 5.40
C PHE A 760 41.07 -17.76 4.06
N THR A 761 41.85 -18.80 3.76
CA THR A 761 41.60 -19.70 2.62
C THR A 761 40.23 -20.40 2.67
N ALA A 762 39.66 -20.63 3.86
CA ALA A 762 38.31 -21.18 4.00
C ALA A 762 37.19 -20.14 3.79
N ILE A 763 37.54 -18.84 3.72
CA ILE A 763 36.66 -17.73 3.36
C ILE A 763 36.73 -17.52 1.83
N THR A 764 37.93 -17.24 1.32
CA THR A 764 38.18 -16.87 -0.09
C THR A 764 38.19 -18.04 -1.07
N GLY A 765 38.39 -19.27 -0.58
CA GLY A 765 38.55 -20.46 -1.41
C GLY A 765 39.87 -20.56 -2.16
N GLU A 766 40.84 -19.68 -1.85
CA GLU A 766 42.19 -19.68 -2.44
C GLU A 766 43.09 -20.77 -1.85
N ALA A 767 44.16 -21.12 -2.57
CA ALA A 767 45.07 -22.20 -2.18
C ALA A 767 46.04 -21.87 -1.02
N THR A 768 46.27 -20.59 -0.71
CA THR A 768 47.26 -20.15 0.29
C THR A 768 46.88 -18.82 0.95
N ASP A 769 47.17 -18.70 2.25
CA ASP A 769 47.12 -17.45 3.02
C ASP A 769 48.54 -16.92 3.35
N ALA A 770 49.51 -17.22 2.48
CA ALA A 770 50.88 -16.70 2.53
C ALA A 770 51.23 -16.04 1.19
N PHE A 771 51.97 -14.93 1.25
CA PHE A 771 52.48 -14.23 0.08
C PHE A 771 53.40 -15.14 -0.79
N PRO A 772 53.39 -14.98 -2.12
CA PRO A 772 54.26 -15.75 -2.99
C PRO A 772 55.72 -15.28 -2.90
N ALA A 773 56.66 -16.17 -3.23
CA ALA A 773 58.05 -15.79 -3.47
C ALA A 773 58.19 -15.22 -4.90
N ASP A 774 57.71 -13.99 -5.10
CA ASP A 774 57.75 -13.24 -6.35
C ASP A 774 58.91 -12.20 -6.30
N PRO A 775 59.80 -12.13 -7.30
CA PRO A 775 60.92 -11.18 -7.32
C PRO A 775 60.51 -9.70 -7.48
N LEU A 776 59.24 -9.40 -7.76
CA LEU A 776 58.71 -8.04 -7.78
C LEU A 776 58.28 -7.56 -6.38
N LEU A 777 57.87 -8.47 -5.49
CA LEU A 777 57.46 -8.11 -4.13
C LEU A 777 58.67 -7.92 -3.20
N THR A 778 58.64 -6.84 -2.40
CA THR A 778 59.63 -6.55 -1.36
C THR A 778 59.50 -7.53 -0.19
N PRO A 779 60.49 -8.41 0.06
CA PRO A 779 60.36 -9.47 1.07
C PRO A 779 60.20 -8.93 2.49
N GLY A 780 59.17 -9.38 3.19
CA GLY A 780 58.77 -8.88 4.52
C GLY A 780 57.95 -7.58 4.52
N HIS A 781 57.64 -7.02 3.34
CA HIS A 781 56.82 -5.82 3.16
C HIS A 781 55.68 -6.04 2.15
N GLU A 782 55.35 -7.29 1.81
CA GLU A 782 54.48 -7.67 0.68
C GLU A 782 53.01 -7.19 0.80
N ILE A 783 52.59 -6.68 1.96
CA ILE A 783 51.27 -6.08 2.21
C ILE A 783 51.23 -4.56 1.94
N ASP A 784 52.41 -3.92 1.89
CA ASP A 784 52.61 -2.48 1.70
C ASP A 784 53.38 -2.18 0.40
N ASP A 785 53.46 -3.17 -0.49
CA ASP A 785 54.12 -3.11 -1.78
C ASP A 785 53.07 -2.89 -2.90
N PRO A 786 53.19 -1.87 -3.76
CA PRO A 786 52.21 -1.59 -4.82
C PRO A 786 51.92 -2.79 -5.73
N ASP A 787 52.96 -3.56 -6.10
CA ASP A 787 52.86 -4.73 -7.00
C ASP A 787 52.02 -5.87 -6.36
N SER A 788 51.72 -5.79 -5.05
CA SER A 788 50.89 -6.74 -4.30
C SER A 788 49.48 -6.90 -4.87
N LEU A 789 48.93 -5.83 -5.45
CA LEU A 789 47.57 -5.81 -6.00
C LEU A 789 47.49 -6.16 -7.49
N ASP A 790 48.62 -6.23 -8.20
CA ASP A 790 48.71 -6.43 -9.65
C ASP A 790 47.78 -7.52 -10.16
N VAL A 791 47.02 -7.21 -11.21
CA VAL A 791 46.25 -8.21 -11.96
C VAL A 791 47.19 -9.03 -12.84
N VAL A 792 47.33 -10.32 -12.52
CA VAL A 792 48.21 -11.26 -13.25
C VAL A 792 47.46 -12.16 -14.24
N ALA A 793 46.12 -12.24 -14.14
CA ALA A 793 45.26 -12.82 -15.16
C ALA A 793 43.79 -12.37 -15.01
N LEU A 794 43.10 -12.20 -16.13
CA LEU A 794 41.64 -11.97 -16.21
C LEU A 794 40.99 -13.10 -17.01
N PHE A 795 39.71 -13.36 -16.73
CA PHE A 795 38.94 -14.40 -17.41
C PHE A 795 37.49 -13.97 -17.68
N ASP A 796 36.98 -14.32 -18.86
CA ASP A 796 35.60 -14.07 -19.29
C ASP A 796 34.57 -14.95 -18.56
N ILE A 797 33.28 -14.78 -18.90
CA ILE A 797 32.15 -15.54 -18.30
C ILE A 797 32.12 -17.04 -18.66
N ASP A 798 32.79 -17.46 -19.74
CA ASP A 798 32.98 -18.88 -20.10
C ASP A 798 34.24 -19.48 -19.43
N GLY A 799 35.08 -18.63 -18.82
CA GLY A 799 36.32 -18.99 -18.13
C GLY A 799 37.57 -19.00 -19.02
N ASN A 800 37.52 -18.45 -20.23
CA ASN A 800 38.70 -18.26 -21.09
C ASN A 800 39.52 -17.06 -20.60
N PRO A 801 40.84 -17.02 -20.82
CA PRO A 801 41.65 -15.83 -20.53
C PRO A 801 41.22 -14.62 -21.38
N THR A 802 41.10 -13.45 -20.77
CA THR A 802 40.77 -12.17 -21.41
C THR A 802 41.75 -11.07 -20.99
N THR A 803 41.58 -9.84 -21.48
CA THR A 803 42.41 -8.67 -21.13
C THR A 803 41.54 -7.50 -20.65
N VAL A 804 42.18 -6.43 -20.15
CA VAL A 804 41.45 -5.23 -19.66
C VAL A 804 40.74 -4.54 -20.83
N GLU A 805 41.40 -4.45 -21.99
CA GLU A 805 40.91 -3.80 -23.21
C GLU A 805 39.79 -4.57 -23.92
N ALA A 806 39.40 -5.74 -23.40
CA ALA A 806 38.28 -6.54 -23.89
C ALA A 806 37.02 -6.39 -23.02
N ASP A 807 37.13 -5.68 -21.89
CA ASP A 807 36.11 -5.29 -20.91
C ASP A 807 34.95 -6.28 -20.71
N ASN A 808 35.31 -7.53 -20.38
CA ASN A 808 34.34 -8.63 -20.21
C ASN A 808 34.75 -9.63 -19.12
N ALA A 809 35.68 -9.25 -18.26
CA ALA A 809 36.20 -10.14 -17.22
C ALA A 809 35.16 -10.36 -16.11
N THR A 810 34.88 -11.62 -15.76
CA THR A 810 34.05 -11.97 -14.58
C THR A 810 34.89 -12.54 -13.43
N ARG A 811 36.18 -12.78 -13.66
CA ARG A 811 37.10 -13.26 -12.64
C ARG A 811 38.51 -12.75 -12.83
N VAL A 812 39.02 -12.09 -11.79
CA VAL A 812 40.41 -11.65 -11.64
C VAL A 812 41.28 -12.70 -10.94
N VAL A 813 42.60 -12.62 -11.15
CA VAL A 813 43.63 -13.21 -10.29
C VAL A 813 44.68 -12.13 -10.04
N ARG A 814 44.97 -11.84 -8.77
CA ARG A 814 45.98 -10.87 -8.35
C ARG A 814 47.31 -11.55 -7.98
N ARG A 815 48.41 -10.79 -7.99
CA ARG A 815 49.75 -11.27 -7.61
C ARG A 815 49.76 -11.87 -6.20
N THR A 816 49.08 -11.24 -5.25
CA THR A 816 48.90 -11.78 -3.90
C THR A 816 47.47 -12.24 -3.62
N THR A 817 47.33 -13.32 -2.84
CA THR A 817 46.01 -13.84 -2.47
C THR A 817 45.29 -12.89 -1.52
N LEU A 818 43.97 -12.76 -1.67
CA LEU A 818 43.13 -12.05 -0.71
C LEU A 818 43.31 -12.62 0.70
N ALA A 819 43.43 -13.95 0.82
CA ALA A 819 43.70 -14.62 2.08
C ALA A 819 45.03 -14.21 2.73
N ALA A 820 46.10 -13.95 1.96
CA ALA A 820 47.36 -13.43 2.50
C ALA A 820 47.20 -11.96 2.95
N ARG A 821 46.55 -11.12 2.13
CA ARG A 821 46.26 -9.72 2.45
C ARG A 821 45.45 -9.58 3.75
N LEU A 822 44.36 -10.34 3.87
CA LEU A 822 43.53 -10.37 5.09
C LEU A 822 44.28 -10.88 6.33
N LYS A 823 45.17 -11.87 6.15
CA LYS A 823 45.98 -12.42 7.25
C LYS A 823 47.01 -11.41 7.77
N ALA A 824 47.66 -10.66 6.90
CA ALA A 824 48.58 -9.59 7.31
C ALA A 824 47.84 -8.48 8.09
N ILE A 825 46.65 -8.10 7.64
CA ILE A 825 45.84 -7.01 8.23
C ILE A 825 45.19 -7.41 9.57
N TYR A 826 44.58 -8.60 9.66
CA TYR A 826 43.77 -9.02 10.82
C TYR A 826 44.45 -10.06 11.72
N GLY A 827 45.55 -10.69 11.28
CA GLY A 827 46.27 -11.78 11.98
C GLY A 827 45.55 -13.13 12.00
N GLY A 828 44.22 -13.12 12.20
CA GLY A 828 43.40 -14.33 12.26
C GLY A 828 41.90 -14.04 12.13
N VAL A 829 41.16 -15.02 11.61
CA VAL A 829 39.71 -14.95 11.29
C VAL A 829 38.79 -14.62 12.48
N GLY A 830 39.29 -14.69 13.72
CA GLY A 830 38.57 -14.25 14.92
C GLY A 830 38.47 -12.73 15.07
N ASN A 831 39.36 -11.97 14.42
CA ASN A 831 39.42 -10.51 14.48
C ASN A 831 38.69 -9.81 13.31
N LEU A 832 38.33 -10.58 12.27
CA LEU A 832 37.80 -10.07 11.00
C LEU A 832 36.45 -9.37 11.20
N ASP A 833 36.36 -8.12 10.74
CA ASP A 833 35.10 -7.37 10.75
C ASP A 833 34.14 -7.93 9.69
N ALA A 834 32.84 -7.98 10.01
CA ALA A 834 31.88 -8.78 9.26
C ALA A 834 31.71 -8.35 7.79
N PHE A 835 31.79 -7.05 7.49
CA PHE A 835 31.69 -6.53 6.12
C PHE A 835 32.84 -7.01 5.23
N THR A 836 34.10 -6.79 5.64
CA THR A 836 35.28 -7.30 4.91
C THR A 836 35.25 -8.83 4.79
N GLY A 837 34.81 -9.53 5.84
CA GLY A 837 34.69 -10.99 5.80
C GLY A 837 33.56 -11.51 4.90
N MET A 838 32.50 -10.72 4.69
CA MET A 838 31.39 -11.06 3.82
C MET A 838 31.79 -10.94 2.34
N LEU A 839 32.35 -9.80 1.93
CA LEU A 839 32.80 -9.57 0.54
C LEU A 839 33.95 -10.52 0.14
N ALA A 840 34.77 -10.94 1.11
CA ALA A 840 35.82 -11.92 0.90
C ALA A 840 35.33 -13.38 0.77
N GLU A 841 34.04 -13.67 0.97
CA GLU A 841 33.53 -15.03 0.77
C GLU A 841 33.39 -15.37 -0.71
N ARG A 842 33.99 -16.51 -1.10
CA ARG A 842 33.73 -17.10 -2.41
C ARG A 842 32.23 -17.31 -2.64
N HIS A 843 31.74 -16.81 -3.76
CA HIS A 843 30.35 -16.95 -4.20
C HIS A 843 29.87 -18.41 -4.19
N LEU A 844 28.60 -18.59 -3.80
CA LEU A 844 27.90 -19.85 -3.96
C LEU A 844 27.55 -20.07 -5.43
N ALA A 845 27.77 -21.29 -5.94
CA ALA A 845 27.51 -21.62 -7.34
C ALA A 845 26.06 -21.30 -7.76
N GLY A 846 25.89 -20.27 -8.59
CA GLY A 846 24.58 -19.77 -9.02
C GLY A 846 23.99 -18.65 -8.16
N SER A 847 24.80 -17.91 -7.40
CA SER A 847 24.42 -16.67 -6.69
C SER A 847 25.56 -15.65 -6.73
N GLU A 848 25.24 -14.35 -6.69
CA GLU A 848 26.24 -13.26 -6.52
C GLU A 848 26.80 -13.19 -5.07
N PHE A 849 26.47 -14.17 -4.22
CA PHE A 849 26.64 -14.08 -2.77
C PHE A 849 27.41 -15.26 -2.19
N GLY A 850 28.29 -14.96 -1.24
CA GLY A 850 28.85 -15.94 -0.31
C GLY A 850 27.78 -16.52 0.63
N GLU A 851 28.16 -17.55 1.39
CA GLU A 851 27.31 -18.23 2.38
C GLU A 851 26.66 -17.25 3.38
N LEU A 852 27.41 -16.28 3.90
CA LEU A 852 26.96 -15.31 4.90
C LEU A 852 25.95 -14.32 4.32
N GLN A 853 26.28 -13.68 3.20
CA GLN A 853 25.39 -12.69 2.57
C GLN A 853 24.10 -13.34 2.07
N GLN A 854 24.21 -14.53 1.46
CA GLN A 854 23.07 -15.36 1.08
C GLN A 854 22.20 -15.73 2.31
N ALA A 855 22.80 -16.03 3.47
CA ALA A 855 22.02 -16.32 4.68
C ALA A 855 21.29 -15.06 5.21
N ILE A 856 21.94 -13.90 5.21
CA ILE A 856 21.34 -12.62 5.65
C ILE A 856 20.18 -12.21 4.74
N TRP A 857 20.36 -12.25 3.42
CA TRP A 857 19.30 -11.93 2.46
C TRP A 857 18.13 -12.91 2.56
N ARG A 858 18.40 -14.23 2.62
CA ARG A 858 17.34 -15.24 2.71
C ARG A 858 16.55 -15.15 4.01
N GLU A 859 17.17 -14.76 5.12
CA GLU A 859 16.47 -14.52 6.38
C GLU A 859 15.58 -13.28 6.27
N GLN A 860 16.15 -12.12 5.95
CA GLN A 860 15.40 -10.86 5.90
C GLN A 860 14.28 -10.88 4.85
N PHE A 861 14.53 -11.31 3.61
CA PHE A 861 13.48 -11.39 2.59
C PHE A 861 12.46 -12.50 2.84
N THR A 862 12.75 -13.51 3.68
CA THR A 862 11.68 -14.41 4.17
C THR A 862 10.85 -13.68 5.23
N ALA A 863 11.47 -12.96 6.17
CA ALA A 863 10.77 -12.22 7.22
C ALA A 863 9.88 -11.09 6.66
N LEU A 864 10.38 -10.33 5.68
CA LEU A 864 9.65 -9.26 4.97
C LEU A 864 8.44 -9.76 4.17
N ARG A 865 8.43 -11.03 3.79
CA ARG A 865 7.36 -11.65 2.99
C ARG A 865 6.33 -12.37 3.86
N ASP A 866 6.80 -13.07 4.89
CA ASP A 866 5.98 -13.92 5.74
C ASP A 866 5.38 -13.14 6.92
N GLY A 867 6.06 -12.07 7.37
CA GLY A 867 5.57 -11.14 8.40
C GLY A 867 4.81 -9.92 7.88
N ASP A 868 4.62 -9.78 6.56
CA ASP A 868 3.82 -8.73 5.93
C ASP A 868 2.39 -9.21 5.63
N ARG A 869 1.39 -8.50 6.20
CA ARG A 869 -0.03 -8.78 5.98
C ARG A 869 -0.54 -8.25 4.62
N PHE A 870 0.06 -7.20 4.09
CA PHE A 870 -0.31 -6.58 2.82
C PHE A 870 0.48 -7.15 1.62
N PHE A 871 1.30 -8.19 1.86
CA PHE A 871 2.04 -8.88 0.82
C PHE A 871 1.12 -9.36 -0.31
N TYR A 872 1.49 -9.14 -1.58
CA TYR A 872 0.61 -9.31 -2.75
C TYR A 872 -0.07 -10.69 -2.87
N ALA A 873 0.55 -11.74 -2.35
CA ALA A 873 0.03 -13.12 -2.40
C ALA A 873 -0.93 -13.46 -1.24
N ASN A 874 -1.03 -12.57 -0.24
CA ASN A 874 -1.93 -12.66 0.91
C ASN A 874 -3.04 -11.59 0.85
N ASP A 875 -2.74 -10.40 0.32
CA ASP A 875 -3.66 -9.28 0.22
C ASP A 875 -4.87 -9.57 -0.70
N PRO A 876 -6.10 -9.70 -0.17
CA PRO A 876 -7.27 -9.97 -0.98
C PRO A 876 -7.71 -8.78 -1.83
N LEU A 877 -7.22 -7.56 -1.54
CA LEU A 877 -7.52 -6.35 -2.31
C LEU A 877 -7.07 -6.50 -3.77
N GLN A 878 -5.90 -7.08 -4.02
CA GLN A 878 -5.35 -7.25 -5.38
C GLN A 878 -6.26 -8.07 -6.30
N ALA A 879 -6.73 -9.21 -5.81
CA ALA A 879 -7.64 -10.08 -6.57
C ALA A 879 -8.96 -9.38 -6.91
N ALA A 880 -9.43 -8.48 -6.02
CA ALA A 880 -10.68 -7.76 -6.19
C ALA A 880 -10.51 -6.45 -7.02
N ILE A 881 -9.33 -5.81 -7.01
CA ILE A 881 -8.94 -4.77 -7.98
C ILE A 881 -8.95 -5.36 -9.40
N ARG A 882 -8.34 -6.54 -9.59
CA ARG A 882 -8.35 -7.24 -10.88
C ARG A 882 -9.77 -7.60 -11.33
N GLY A 883 -10.59 -8.10 -10.42
CA GLY A 883 -11.98 -8.48 -10.71
C GLY A 883 -12.91 -7.31 -11.07
N GLU A 884 -12.74 -6.15 -10.42
CA GLU A 884 -13.61 -4.97 -10.61
C GLU A 884 -13.14 -4.07 -11.77
N PHE A 885 -11.82 -3.90 -11.95
CA PHE A 885 -11.24 -2.90 -12.85
C PHE A 885 -10.38 -3.49 -13.99
N GLY A 886 -10.06 -4.79 -13.97
CA GLY A 886 -9.17 -5.42 -14.95
C GLY A 886 -7.70 -5.00 -14.81
N ILE A 887 -7.32 -4.38 -13.69
CA ILE A 887 -5.96 -3.92 -13.40
C ILE A 887 -5.21 -5.04 -12.66
N ASP A 888 -4.00 -5.36 -13.11
CA ASP A 888 -3.19 -6.45 -12.57
C ASP A 888 -1.76 -5.99 -12.28
N PHE A 889 -1.22 -6.45 -11.16
CA PHE A 889 0.13 -6.17 -10.68
C PHE A 889 1.17 -7.21 -11.16
N HIS A 890 0.76 -8.24 -11.88
CA HIS A 890 1.67 -9.24 -12.48
C HIS A 890 2.40 -8.63 -13.70
N THR A 891 3.32 -7.72 -13.41
CA THR A 891 4.07 -6.90 -14.37
C THR A 891 5.56 -7.16 -14.16
N THR A 892 6.28 -7.54 -15.21
CA THR A 892 7.76 -7.57 -15.16
C THR A 892 8.33 -6.15 -15.31
N LEU A 893 9.54 -5.90 -14.82
CA LEU A 893 10.17 -4.58 -14.90
C LEU A 893 10.26 -4.05 -16.35
N SER A 894 10.58 -4.92 -17.33
CA SER A 894 10.58 -4.55 -18.75
C SER A 894 9.18 -4.14 -19.26
N GLN A 895 8.12 -4.80 -18.80
CA GLN A 895 6.74 -4.38 -19.12
C GLN A 895 6.38 -3.07 -18.44
N LEU A 896 6.84 -2.83 -17.21
CA LEU A 896 6.61 -1.58 -16.49
C LEU A 896 7.25 -0.39 -17.21
N ILE A 897 8.51 -0.55 -17.65
CA ILE A 897 9.24 0.44 -18.46
C ILE A 897 8.47 0.73 -19.76
N ALA A 898 8.09 -0.32 -20.51
CA ALA A 898 7.36 -0.17 -21.78
C ALA A 898 5.92 0.40 -21.64
N ARG A 899 5.32 0.37 -20.44
CA ARG A 899 4.00 0.98 -20.16
C ARG A 899 4.07 2.47 -19.82
N ASN A 900 5.24 2.99 -19.43
CA ASN A 900 5.42 4.35 -18.87
C ASN A 900 6.46 5.21 -19.61
N THR A 901 7.04 4.65 -20.67
CA THR A 901 7.99 5.30 -21.56
C THR A 901 7.55 5.09 -23.01
N ASP A 902 8.34 5.61 -23.94
CA ASP A 902 8.21 5.45 -25.38
C ASP A 902 9.04 4.28 -25.95
N ILE A 903 9.72 3.50 -25.09
CA ILE A 903 10.48 2.31 -25.50
C ILE A 903 9.52 1.12 -25.66
N PRO A 904 9.45 0.47 -26.83
CA PRO A 904 8.61 -0.70 -27.00
C PRO A 904 9.23 -1.93 -26.31
N LEU A 905 8.37 -2.85 -25.86
CA LEU A 905 8.80 -4.07 -25.14
C LEU A 905 9.72 -5.00 -25.96
N THR A 906 9.80 -4.82 -27.28
CA THR A 906 10.73 -5.53 -28.17
C THR A 906 12.19 -5.13 -27.97
N ASP A 907 12.44 -3.95 -27.41
CA ASP A 907 13.76 -3.31 -27.38
C ASP A 907 14.38 -3.38 -25.96
N LEU A 908 13.76 -4.20 -25.10
CA LEU A 908 14.09 -4.47 -23.70
C LEU A 908 14.29 -5.98 -23.49
N GLY A 909 15.15 -6.35 -22.54
CA GLY A 909 15.35 -7.76 -22.15
C GLY A 909 14.06 -8.41 -21.61
N ALA A 910 13.87 -9.70 -21.88
CA ALA A 910 12.67 -10.44 -21.43
C ALA A 910 12.54 -10.55 -19.90
N ASN A 911 13.66 -10.40 -19.19
CA ASN A 911 13.77 -10.09 -17.77
C ASN A 911 14.82 -8.96 -17.70
N ALA A 912 14.48 -7.84 -17.05
CA ALA A 912 15.34 -6.63 -17.04
C ALA A 912 16.67 -6.83 -16.29
N PHE A 913 16.74 -7.80 -15.38
CA PHE A 913 17.87 -8.13 -14.50
C PHE A 913 18.87 -9.11 -15.14
N ARG A 914 18.83 -9.33 -16.46
CA ARG A 914 19.67 -10.30 -17.17
C ARG A 914 20.12 -9.81 -18.53
N ILE A 915 21.42 -9.86 -18.79
CA ILE A 915 21.95 -9.66 -20.15
C ILE A 915 21.46 -10.82 -21.05
N PRO A 916 21.11 -10.56 -22.33
CA PRO A 916 20.60 -11.60 -23.23
C PRO A 916 21.58 -12.77 -23.40
N GLY A 917 21.13 -13.98 -23.07
CA GLY A 917 21.92 -15.21 -23.23
C GLY A 917 22.78 -15.60 -22.02
N ALA A 918 22.71 -14.88 -20.91
CA ALA A 918 23.47 -15.15 -19.69
C ALA A 918 23.36 -16.61 -19.18
N PRO A 919 24.39 -17.13 -18.47
CA PRO A 919 24.37 -18.48 -17.91
C PRO A 919 23.14 -18.76 -17.03
N GLY A 920 22.40 -19.82 -17.38
CA GLY A 920 21.18 -20.22 -16.67
C GLY A 920 19.90 -19.56 -17.18
N THR A 921 19.95 -18.68 -18.18
CA THR A 921 18.74 -18.29 -18.93
C THR A 921 18.17 -19.52 -19.67
N VAL A 922 16.94 -19.91 -19.35
CA VAL A 922 16.16 -20.79 -20.20
C VAL A 922 15.60 -19.93 -21.32
N ALA A 923 15.90 -20.27 -22.58
CA ALA A 923 15.42 -19.53 -23.73
C ALA A 923 13.88 -19.39 -23.67
N ALA A 924 13.38 -18.16 -23.84
CA ALA A 924 11.99 -17.80 -23.60
C ALA A 924 11.04 -18.38 -24.66
N THR A 925 10.71 -19.67 -24.55
CA THR A 925 9.50 -20.23 -25.16
C THR A 925 8.31 -19.48 -24.57
N ALA A 926 7.62 -18.70 -25.41
CA ALA A 926 6.66 -17.70 -24.97
C ALA A 926 5.64 -18.27 -23.98
N LEU A 927 5.55 -17.63 -22.80
CA LEU A 927 4.46 -17.81 -21.84
C LEU A 927 3.16 -17.27 -22.45
N GLN A 928 2.53 -18.08 -23.32
CA GLN A 928 1.13 -17.87 -23.64
C GLN A 928 0.33 -18.07 -22.36
N VAL A 929 -0.33 -17.00 -21.92
CA VAL A 929 -1.34 -17.02 -20.86
C VAL A 929 -2.53 -17.82 -21.38
N GLY A 930 -2.48 -19.14 -21.19
CA GLY A 930 -3.58 -20.03 -21.51
C GLY A 930 -4.62 -20.04 -20.41
N ASP A 931 -5.88 -19.72 -20.73
CA ASP A 931 -7.01 -19.75 -19.80
C ASP A 931 -7.20 -21.17 -19.20
N GLY A 932 -6.64 -21.37 -18.01
CA GLY A 932 -6.59 -22.64 -17.29
C GLY A 932 -7.90 -22.98 -16.57
N GLY A 933 -8.91 -23.41 -17.34
CA GLY A 933 -10.16 -23.93 -16.78
C GLY A 933 -9.96 -25.10 -15.79
N ALA A 934 -10.90 -25.25 -14.86
CA ALA A 934 -10.70 -26.08 -13.67
C ALA A 934 -10.47 -27.59 -13.92
N GLY A 935 -9.31 -28.09 -13.48
CA GLY A 935 -9.24 -29.28 -12.63
C GLY A 935 -8.57 -30.55 -13.17
N THR A 936 -7.37 -30.84 -12.66
CA THR A 936 -6.95 -32.19 -12.23
C THR A 936 -5.90 -32.09 -11.12
N PRO A 937 -5.85 -32.99 -10.12
CA PRO A 937 -4.78 -33.01 -9.12
C PRO A 937 -3.48 -33.58 -9.71
N LEU A 938 -2.33 -32.99 -9.37
CA LEU A 938 -1.01 -33.56 -9.67
C LEU A 938 -0.71 -34.75 -8.74
N ASP A 939 -0.18 -35.83 -9.31
CA ASP A 939 0.19 -37.05 -8.58
C ASP A 939 1.50 -36.87 -7.79
N LYS A 940 1.63 -37.56 -6.65
CA LYS A 940 2.68 -37.33 -5.64
C LYS A 940 3.76 -38.43 -5.64
N THR A 941 4.18 -38.91 -6.81
CA THR A 941 5.19 -39.98 -6.92
C THR A 941 6.28 -39.69 -7.97
N ASN A 942 7.29 -38.89 -7.58
CA ASN A 942 8.68 -39.03 -8.06
C ASN A 942 9.68 -38.13 -7.28
N LEU A 943 9.66 -38.21 -5.95
CA LEU A 943 10.72 -37.64 -5.09
C LEU A 943 11.67 -38.74 -4.63
N ALA A 944 12.64 -39.09 -5.47
CA ALA A 944 13.72 -40.03 -5.14
C ALA A 944 14.99 -39.77 -5.96
N THR A 945 16.15 -39.98 -5.31
CA THR A 945 17.48 -40.18 -5.90
C THR A 945 17.99 -39.17 -6.95
N CYS A 946 18.65 -38.12 -6.47
CA CYS A 946 20.00 -37.78 -6.91
C CYS A 946 20.78 -37.25 -5.70
N GLY A 947 22.01 -37.72 -5.49
CA GLY A 947 22.78 -37.40 -4.28
C GLY A 947 24.29 -37.38 -4.50
N ASN A 948 24.96 -36.43 -3.85
CA ASN A 948 26.40 -36.25 -3.64
C ASN A 948 27.37 -37.08 -4.51
N ALA A 949 27.70 -36.60 -5.70
CA ALA A 949 28.97 -36.90 -6.38
C ALA A 949 29.34 -35.82 -7.40
N TYR A 950 30.61 -35.37 -7.41
CA TYR A 950 31.20 -34.57 -8.50
C TYR A 950 31.57 -35.49 -9.68
N VAL A 951 31.01 -35.27 -10.87
CA VAL A 951 31.62 -35.65 -12.16
C VAL A 951 31.26 -34.60 -13.23
N ILE A 952 32.21 -34.28 -14.09
CA ILE A 952 32.04 -33.34 -15.22
C ILE A 952 31.79 -34.13 -16.51
N ASP A 953 30.53 -34.20 -16.97
CA ASP A 953 30.17 -34.35 -18.39
C ASP A 953 28.73 -33.85 -18.63
N ARG A 954 28.52 -33.04 -19.67
CA ARG A 954 27.18 -32.56 -20.09
C ARG A 954 26.60 -33.48 -21.16
N ARG A 955 26.01 -34.62 -20.76
CA ARG A 955 24.99 -35.33 -21.56
C ARG A 955 24.16 -36.35 -20.76
N ARG A 956 22.84 -36.09 -20.69
CA ARG A 956 21.74 -36.91 -20.10
C ARG A 956 21.62 -36.91 -18.57
N CYS A 957 20.75 -36.04 -18.07
CA CYS A 957 19.55 -36.45 -17.35
C CYS A 957 18.35 -35.94 -18.14
#